data_AF-A0A958SLK6-F1
#
_entry.id   AF-A0A958SLK6-F1
#
_cell.length_a   1.000
_cell.length_b   1.000
_cell.length_c   1.000
_cell.angle_alpha   90.00
_cell.angle_beta   90.00
_cell.angle_gamma   90.00
#
_symmetry.space_group_name_H-M   'P 1'
#
loop_
_entity.id
_entity.type
_entity.pdbx_description
1 polymer ?
#
loop_
_entity_poly.entity_id
_entity_poly.type
_entity_poly.pdbx_seq_one_letter_code
_entity_poly.pdbx_strand_id
1 'polypeptide(L)'
;MKKILIFILCCLVQLVLAQEVESPSKDIKLNVSINNLGEVAYQVSYKGKAVIKPSKLGILLKDGTDLTKDFEAVDTKTASFDETWQPVMGEQTNIRNHYNQLTLQLKQKNSNKRLDIVFKIYDEGVAFRYEFPFEKRVEYFVISDEKTEFNLTGNHKTFWIPGDYDSQEYVYNETKLSEIDNHKLDLNNGIALKTIESRYRVQSPLMMKTADGLYLNIFEAAVVNYPVMHLDVDVNSFELTSNLPPNAIGDKAYLRTPSTTPWRTIMVSNDARDIVASKMIFNLNEPNKLEDTSWIKPMKYVGIWWEMHVGKSTWDYAGSQNAQNALSQDLIPSGKHGATTENTKRYIDFAAKHGFDGVLVEGWNVGWEDWFGNWKEDVFDFVTPYPDFDIEEVARYAKAKGVKMIMHNETSGSVANYERHLDRALELMVKFGYPAVKTGYVGRIIPRGEYHDGQAMVNHFNFVAQRAADYKIMVNSHESTRPTGYSRTYPNYIAAEAARGNEFNGWSNGNPPMHETILPFTRLLGGPMDYTPGIFETQMKIYGDDRKDYMVHTTLTKQLALYLTMYSPLQMAADLPENYEKYLDAFQFIKEVPVDWQESIYLEAEPGDYITVARKDKNSEDWFLGAITDENARSTEIKLDFLEAGKKYKATIYQDGKDADWKTNPKSYDIKTQTVTSKSKLKLNLAKGGGTAISFELVD
;
A
#
# COMPACT_ATOMS: atom_id res chain seq x y z
N MET A 1 30.93 55.95 -52.08
CA MET A 1 31.27 54.52 -52.15
C MET A 1 31.45 53.99 -50.74
N LYS A 2 30.45 53.29 -50.19
CA LYS A 2 30.53 52.63 -48.87
C LYS A 2 30.46 51.13 -49.11
N LYS A 3 31.51 50.38 -48.75
CA LYS A 3 31.50 48.90 -48.74
C LYS A 3 31.78 48.41 -47.33
N ILE A 4 30.68 48.16 -46.63
CA ILE A 4 30.33 47.00 -45.80
C ILE A 4 31.51 46.24 -45.18
N LEU A 5 31.62 46.36 -43.85
CA LEU A 5 32.39 45.49 -42.97
C LEU A 5 31.57 44.21 -42.71
N ILE A 6 32.13 43.04 -43.03
CA ILE A 6 31.55 41.73 -42.71
C ILE A 6 31.96 41.38 -41.28
N PHE A 7 30.99 41.29 -40.38
CA PHE A 7 31.17 40.80 -39.01
C PHE A 7 30.96 39.29 -39.03
N ILE A 8 32.03 38.52 -38.82
CA ILE A 8 31.97 37.06 -38.65
C ILE A 8 31.47 36.80 -37.23
N LEU A 9 30.21 36.39 -37.10
CA LEU A 9 29.64 35.87 -35.87
C LEU A 9 30.13 34.42 -35.69
N CYS A 10 31.18 34.22 -34.91
CA CYS A 10 31.55 32.90 -34.41
C CYS A 10 30.46 32.42 -33.45
N CYS A 11 29.48 31.67 -33.96
CA CYS A 11 28.63 30.84 -33.12
C CYS A 11 29.50 29.76 -32.47
N LEU A 12 29.88 29.97 -31.20
CA LEU A 12 30.32 28.88 -30.33
C LEU A 12 29.15 27.91 -30.20
N VAL A 13 29.18 26.83 -31.00
CA VAL A 13 28.33 25.66 -30.77
C VAL A 13 28.85 24.99 -29.51
N GLN A 14 28.25 25.32 -28.37
CA GLN A 14 28.54 24.64 -27.11
C GLN A 14 27.81 23.30 -27.10
N LEU A 15 28.56 22.22 -26.89
CA LEU A 15 28.06 20.85 -26.89
C LEU A 15 27.25 20.59 -25.61
N VAL A 16 25.93 20.75 -25.69
CA VAL A 16 24.99 20.17 -24.72
C VAL A 16 24.76 18.72 -25.13
N LEU A 17 25.11 17.76 -24.27
CA LEU A 17 24.70 16.37 -24.47
C LEU A 17 23.23 16.26 -24.03
N ALA A 18 22.35 16.03 -25.00
CA ALA A 18 20.94 15.73 -24.80
C ALA A 18 20.63 14.35 -25.39
N GLN A 19 19.90 13.52 -24.65
CA GLN A 19 19.44 12.19 -25.05
C GLN A 19 17.92 12.15 -24.95
N GLU A 20 17.28 11.66 -26.00
CA GLU A 20 15.83 11.50 -26.06
C GLU A 20 15.49 10.01 -26.20
N VAL A 21 14.59 9.53 -25.35
CA VAL A 21 14.07 8.16 -25.41
C VAL A 21 12.55 8.21 -25.23
N GLU A 22 11.84 7.50 -26.09
CA GLU A 22 10.37 7.42 -26.08
C GLU A 22 9.91 6.09 -25.48
N SER A 23 8.67 6.06 -24.96
CA SER A 23 7.99 4.81 -24.62
C SER A 23 7.73 3.96 -25.87
N PRO A 24 7.41 2.67 -25.73
CA PRO A 24 7.07 1.84 -26.88
C PRO A 24 5.92 2.38 -27.74
N SER A 25 4.87 2.94 -27.13
CA SER A 25 3.75 3.62 -27.81
C SER A 25 4.13 4.99 -28.38
N LYS A 26 5.24 5.58 -27.92
CA LYS A 26 5.72 6.94 -28.20
C LYS A 26 4.86 8.05 -27.61
N ASP A 27 3.89 7.71 -26.76
CA ASP A 27 3.09 8.71 -26.05
C ASP A 27 3.90 9.40 -24.95
N ILE A 28 4.85 8.70 -24.32
CA ILE A 28 5.74 9.28 -23.30
C ILE A 28 7.12 9.50 -23.90
N LYS A 29 7.72 10.65 -23.59
CA LYS A 29 9.06 11.03 -24.04
C LYS A 29 9.87 11.59 -22.88
N LEU A 30 11.01 10.96 -22.65
CA LEU A 30 12.05 11.38 -21.73
C LEU A 30 13.13 12.15 -22.49
N ASN A 31 13.53 13.30 -21.96
CA ASN A 31 14.72 14.01 -22.39
C ASN A 31 15.68 14.16 -21.20
N VAL A 32 16.93 13.74 -21.37
CA VAL A 32 17.99 13.86 -20.36
C VAL A 32 19.10 14.75 -20.89
N SER A 33 19.62 15.65 -20.07
CA SER A 33 20.68 16.58 -20.44
C SER A 33 21.73 16.72 -19.35
N ILE A 34 22.96 17.02 -19.77
CA ILE A 34 24.05 17.43 -18.87
C ILE A 34 24.43 18.87 -19.23
N ASN A 35 24.35 19.78 -18.27
CA ASN A 35 24.68 21.18 -18.50
C ASN A 35 26.20 21.46 -18.38
N ASN A 36 26.60 22.71 -18.60
CA ASN A 36 28.01 23.11 -18.57
C ASN A 36 28.68 22.96 -17.19
N LEU A 37 27.89 22.86 -16.11
CA LEU A 37 28.38 22.60 -14.75
C LEU A 37 28.49 21.08 -14.46
N GLY A 38 28.14 20.23 -15.42
CA GLY A 38 28.09 18.78 -15.22
C GLY A 38 26.91 18.33 -14.35
N GLU A 39 25.87 19.15 -14.20
CA GLU A 39 24.62 18.76 -13.54
C GLU A 39 23.76 17.98 -14.53
N VAL A 40 23.19 16.86 -14.08
CA VAL A 40 22.27 16.05 -14.88
C VAL A 40 20.84 16.49 -14.58
N ALA A 41 20.06 16.73 -15.63
CA ALA A 41 18.64 17.03 -15.51
C ALA A 41 17.81 16.20 -16.50
N TYR A 42 16.58 15.90 -16.13
CA TYR A 42 15.61 15.22 -16.98
C TYR A 42 14.31 16.02 -17.10
N GLN A 43 13.54 15.75 -18.15
CA GLN A 43 12.19 16.25 -18.34
C GLN A 43 11.34 15.17 -19.01
N VAL A 44 10.04 15.17 -18.73
CA VAL A 44 9.09 14.17 -19.24
C VAL A 44 7.93 14.88 -19.92
N SER A 45 7.53 14.37 -21.09
CA SER A 45 6.33 14.81 -21.79
C SER A 45 5.42 13.62 -22.12
N TYR A 46 4.11 13.88 -22.15
CA TYR A 46 3.07 12.94 -22.51
C TYR A 46 2.23 13.54 -23.65
N LYS A 47 2.16 12.85 -24.80
CA LYS A 47 1.46 13.28 -26.01
C LYS A 47 1.84 14.71 -26.43
N GLY A 48 3.14 15.02 -26.34
CA GLY A 48 3.71 16.32 -26.69
C GLY A 48 3.51 17.44 -25.64
N LYS A 49 2.82 17.17 -24.52
CA LYS A 49 2.67 18.12 -23.42
C LYS A 49 3.69 17.85 -22.32
N ALA A 50 4.28 18.90 -21.74
CA ALA A 50 5.17 18.76 -20.60
C ALA A 50 4.42 18.22 -19.38
N VAL A 51 5.03 17.26 -18.68
CA VAL A 51 4.54 16.66 -17.43
C VAL A 51 5.50 16.98 -16.30
N ILE A 52 6.80 16.77 -16.53
CA ILE A 52 7.89 17.16 -15.63
C ILE A 52 8.78 18.14 -16.38
N LYS A 53 8.93 19.35 -15.85
CA LYS A 53 9.89 20.37 -16.31
C LYS A 53 11.33 19.89 -16.05
N PRO A 54 12.36 20.54 -16.63
CA PRO A 54 13.75 20.24 -16.29
C PRO A 54 13.95 20.12 -14.76
N SER A 55 14.33 18.92 -14.33
CA SER A 55 14.45 18.52 -12.92
C SER A 55 15.82 17.87 -12.71
N LYS A 56 16.55 18.33 -11.71
CA LYS A 56 17.92 17.87 -11.43
C LYS A 56 17.93 16.52 -10.71
N LEU A 57 19.06 15.84 -10.87
CA LEU A 57 19.38 14.55 -10.24
C LEU A 57 20.73 14.66 -9.52
N GLY A 58 20.87 13.98 -8.39
CA GLY A 58 22.16 13.89 -7.70
C GLY A 58 22.08 13.42 -6.26
N ILE A 59 23.24 13.04 -5.73
CA ILE A 59 23.41 12.52 -4.37
C ILE A 59 24.45 13.38 -3.63
N LEU A 60 24.26 13.61 -2.34
CA LEU A 60 25.27 14.16 -1.45
C LEU A 60 25.77 13.07 -0.51
N LEU A 61 27.09 12.98 -0.34
CA LEU A 61 27.72 12.06 0.60
C LEU A 61 28.12 12.76 1.89
N LYS A 62 28.18 12.00 2.99
CA LYS A 62 28.55 12.49 4.32
C LYS A 62 29.98 13.02 4.41
N ASP A 63 30.89 12.52 3.56
CA ASP A 63 32.29 12.96 3.52
C ASP A 63 32.50 14.32 2.83
N GLY A 64 31.42 14.96 2.38
CA GLY A 64 31.44 16.23 1.65
C GLY A 64 31.53 16.06 0.13
N THR A 65 31.58 14.84 -0.39
CA THR A 65 31.49 14.59 -1.83
C THR A 65 30.11 14.99 -2.36
N ASP A 66 30.10 15.93 -3.29
CA ASP A 66 28.91 16.41 -3.98
C ASP A 66 28.77 15.70 -5.34
N LEU A 67 27.89 14.69 -5.42
CA LEU A 67 27.56 13.96 -6.65
C LEU A 67 26.30 14.55 -7.32
N THR A 68 26.15 15.88 -7.33
CA THR A 68 25.09 16.58 -8.08
C THR A 68 25.61 17.27 -9.34
N LYS A 69 26.93 17.40 -9.48
CA LYS A 69 27.58 18.18 -10.53
C LYS A 69 28.96 17.65 -10.91
N ASP A 70 29.61 18.34 -11.84
CA ASP A 70 30.95 18.02 -12.34
C ASP A 70 31.04 16.66 -13.04
N PHE A 71 29.91 16.15 -13.54
CA PHE A 71 29.87 14.93 -14.34
C PHE A 71 30.18 15.18 -15.81
N GLU A 72 30.77 14.17 -16.43
CA GLU A 72 30.76 13.94 -17.87
C GLU A 72 30.17 12.56 -18.16
N ALA A 73 29.48 12.44 -19.30
CA ALA A 73 29.03 11.15 -19.78
C ALA A 73 30.22 10.37 -20.34
N VAL A 74 30.47 9.20 -19.78
CA VAL A 74 31.46 8.22 -20.27
C VAL A 74 30.87 7.41 -21.42
N ASP A 75 29.62 6.99 -21.26
CA ASP A 75 28.89 6.17 -22.23
C ASP A 75 27.38 6.37 -22.05
N THR A 76 26.64 6.13 -23.12
CA THR A 76 25.18 6.14 -23.13
C THR A 76 24.69 4.91 -23.87
N LYS A 77 23.91 4.07 -23.20
CA LYS A 77 23.35 2.84 -23.77
C LYS A 77 21.84 2.92 -23.82
N THR A 78 21.27 2.45 -24.92
CA THR A 78 19.83 2.23 -25.04
C THR A 78 19.52 0.75 -25.23
N ALA A 79 18.37 0.32 -24.73
CA ALA A 79 17.87 -1.03 -24.89
C ALA A 79 16.33 -1.03 -24.94
N SER A 80 15.74 -2.15 -25.31
CA SER A 80 14.30 -2.41 -25.15
C SER A 80 14.13 -3.75 -24.45
N PHE A 81 13.01 -3.91 -23.75
CA PHE A 81 12.66 -5.11 -23.02
C PHE A 81 11.16 -5.35 -23.16
N ASP A 82 10.76 -6.58 -23.47
CA ASP A 82 9.36 -6.97 -23.61
C ASP A 82 9.20 -8.45 -23.21
N GLU A 83 8.81 -8.68 -21.96
CA GLU A 83 8.51 -10.02 -21.47
C GLU A 83 7.24 -10.02 -20.63
N THR A 84 6.58 -11.17 -20.55
CA THR A 84 5.41 -11.37 -19.70
C THR A 84 5.76 -12.34 -18.59
N TRP A 85 5.32 -12.02 -17.37
CA TRP A 85 5.50 -12.87 -16.19
C TRP A 85 4.17 -13.08 -15.47
N GLN A 86 4.12 -14.08 -14.60
CA GLN A 86 2.92 -14.46 -13.85
C GLN A 86 3.15 -14.27 -12.35
N PRO A 87 2.34 -13.46 -11.65
CA PRO A 87 2.42 -13.36 -10.20
C PRO A 87 1.86 -14.62 -9.54
N VAL A 88 2.34 -14.94 -8.33
CA VAL A 88 1.81 -16.07 -7.54
C VAL A 88 0.34 -15.84 -7.21
N MET A 89 0.02 -14.64 -6.73
CA MET A 89 -1.33 -14.12 -6.49
C MET A 89 -1.40 -12.71 -7.04
N GLY A 90 -2.53 -12.30 -7.60
CA GLY A 90 -2.60 -11.04 -8.31
C GLY A 90 -4.00 -10.60 -8.71
N GLU A 91 -4.05 -9.38 -9.23
CA GLU A 91 -5.22 -8.85 -9.93
C GLU A 91 -5.36 -9.41 -11.35
N GLN A 92 -4.32 -10.05 -11.85
CA GLN A 92 -4.30 -10.67 -13.17
C GLN A 92 -3.24 -11.77 -13.25
N THR A 93 -3.48 -12.75 -14.12
CA THR A 93 -2.57 -13.90 -14.32
C THR A 93 -1.30 -13.54 -15.08
N ASN A 94 -1.37 -12.58 -16.00
CA ASN A 94 -0.24 -12.21 -16.85
C ASN A 94 0.04 -10.71 -16.68
N ILE A 95 1.30 -10.38 -16.38
CA ILE A 95 1.79 -9.00 -16.30
C ILE A 95 2.86 -8.83 -17.37
N ARG A 96 2.62 -7.95 -18.33
CA ARG A 96 3.60 -7.57 -19.34
C ARG A 96 4.56 -6.52 -18.76
N ASN A 97 5.85 -6.71 -18.99
CA ASN A 97 6.91 -5.79 -18.64
C ASN A 97 7.55 -5.30 -19.94
N HIS A 98 7.12 -4.12 -20.39
CA HIS A 98 7.49 -3.58 -21.70
C HIS A 98 7.98 -2.14 -21.58
N TYR A 99 9.25 -1.90 -21.86
CA TYR A 99 9.87 -0.58 -21.76
C TYR A 99 11.05 -0.41 -22.71
N ASN A 100 11.33 0.85 -23.03
CA ASN A 100 12.65 1.27 -23.54
C ASN A 100 13.52 1.72 -22.37
N GLN A 101 14.83 1.53 -22.47
CA GLN A 101 15.79 1.87 -21.42
C GLN A 101 16.85 2.84 -21.93
N LEU A 102 17.27 3.75 -21.06
CA LEU A 102 18.47 4.58 -21.19
C LEU A 102 19.37 4.34 -19.98
N THR A 103 20.64 3.99 -20.20
CA THR A 103 21.67 3.94 -19.16
C THR A 103 22.70 5.00 -19.46
N LEU A 104 22.79 6.01 -18.60
CA LEU A 104 23.76 7.09 -18.68
C LEU A 104 24.90 6.78 -17.70
N GLN A 105 26.08 6.49 -18.22
CA GLN A 105 27.25 6.19 -17.41
C GLN A 105 28.04 7.46 -17.15
N LEU A 106 28.11 7.91 -15.90
CA LEU A 106 28.76 9.18 -15.56
C LEU A 106 30.06 8.96 -14.81
N LYS A 107 30.97 9.90 -15.01
CA LYS A 107 32.20 10.03 -14.24
C LYS A 107 32.37 11.48 -13.80
N GLN A 108 32.63 11.68 -12.52
CA GLN A 108 32.92 13.00 -11.99
C GLN A 108 34.36 13.39 -12.33
N LYS A 109 34.57 14.58 -12.90
CA LYS A 109 35.88 14.99 -13.43
C LYS A 109 36.95 15.10 -12.35
N ASN A 110 36.62 15.73 -11.22
CA ASN A 110 37.59 15.98 -10.16
C ASN A 110 37.91 14.74 -9.30
N SER A 111 36.91 13.94 -8.94
CA SER A 111 37.09 12.79 -8.04
C SER A 111 37.31 11.47 -8.77
N ASN A 112 37.04 11.42 -10.08
CA ASN A 112 36.92 10.20 -10.88
C ASN A 112 35.82 9.22 -10.41
N LYS A 113 34.96 9.58 -9.46
CA LYS A 113 33.88 8.71 -8.99
C LYS A 113 32.87 8.44 -10.10
N ARG A 114 32.32 7.22 -10.09
CA ARG A 114 31.30 6.77 -11.04
C ARG A 114 29.91 6.81 -10.42
N LEU A 115 28.94 7.23 -11.23
CA LEU A 115 27.52 7.20 -10.91
C LEU A 115 26.79 6.93 -12.22
N ASP A 116 26.12 5.79 -12.35
CA ASP A 116 25.32 5.51 -13.51
C ASP A 116 23.85 5.86 -13.19
N ILE A 117 23.09 6.36 -14.16
CA ILE A 117 21.65 6.62 -14.01
C ILE A 117 20.91 5.80 -15.06
N VAL A 118 19.99 4.95 -14.59
CA VAL A 118 19.18 4.09 -15.46
C VAL A 118 17.76 4.62 -15.48
N PHE A 119 17.23 4.86 -16.68
CA PHE A 119 15.84 5.20 -16.93
C PHE A 119 15.14 4.07 -17.67
N LYS A 120 13.91 3.76 -17.28
CA LYS A 120 12.99 2.89 -17.99
C LYS A 120 11.74 3.68 -18.35
N ILE A 121 11.37 3.67 -19.63
CA ILE A 121 10.26 4.42 -20.18
C ILE A 121 9.22 3.40 -20.64
N TYR A 122 8.16 3.30 -19.85
CA TYR A 122 6.98 2.47 -20.07
C TYR A 122 5.90 3.28 -20.79
N ASP A 123 4.83 2.62 -21.21
CA ASP A 123 3.64 3.32 -21.72
C ASP A 123 2.82 3.94 -20.58
N GLU A 124 3.00 3.44 -19.35
CA GLU A 124 2.38 3.95 -18.12
C GLU A 124 3.14 5.12 -17.48
N GLY A 125 4.45 5.27 -17.77
CA GLY A 125 5.29 6.21 -17.03
C GLY A 125 6.80 6.12 -17.28
N VAL A 126 7.55 6.95 -16.56
CA VAL A 126 9.01 6.91 -16.49
C VAL A 126 9.45 6.45 -15.11
N ALA A 127 10.44 5.58 -15.05
CA ALA A 127 11.14 5.21 -13.83
C ALA A 127 12.63 5.47 -13.97
N PHE A 128 13.31 5.85 -12.89
CA PHE A 128 14.76 5.96 -12.89
C PHE A 128 15.39 5.60 -11.54
N ARG A 129 16.66 5.19 -11.55
CA ARG A 129 17.46 4.96 -10.34
C ARG A 129 18.92 5.30 -10.56
N TYR A 130 19.62 5.55 -9.45
CA TYR A 130 21.07 5.66 -9.45
C TYR A 130 21.69 4.29 -9.23
N GLU A 131 22.75 3.98 -9.97
CA GLU A 131 23.59 2.80 -9.76
C GLU A 131 25.01 3.25 -9.40
N PHE A 132 25.54 2.71 -8.31
CA PHE A 132 26.90 2.95 -7.85
C PHE A 132 27.74 1.73 -8.27
N PRO A 133 28.39 1.75 -9.45
CA PRO A 133 29.00 0.56 -10.02
C PRO A 133 30.23 0.11 -9.23
N PHE A 134 30.55 -1.18 -9.33
CA PHE A 134 31.86 -1.66 -8.93
C PHE A 134 32.91 -1.17 -9.93
N GLU A 135 34.01 -0.60 -9.41
CA GLU A 135 35.16 -0.23 -10.24
C GLU A 135 36.33 -1.19 -10.02
N LYS A 136 37.31 -0.80 -9.18
CA LYS A 136 38.50 -1.62 -8.88
C LYS A 136 38.49 -2.20 -7.47
N ARG A 137 37.70 -1.61 -6.58
CA ARG A 137 37.53 -2.01 -5.18
C ARG A 137 36.11 -1.67 -4.73
N VAL A 138 35.65 -2.40 -3.72
CA VAL A 138 34.43 -2.05 -2.99
C VAL A 138 34.70 -0.75 -2.22
N GLU A 139 33.83 0.23 -2.40
CA GLU A 139 33.82 1.47 -1.60
C GLU A 139 32.60 1.47 -0.69
N TYR A 140 32.79 1.89 0.56
CA TYR A 140 31.70 2.15 1.51
C TYR A 140 31.47 3.65 1.58
N PHE A 141 30.21 4.06 1.60
CA PHE A 141 29.84 5.46 1.67
C PHE A 141 28.49 5.64 2.37
N VAL A 142 28.27 6.86 2.84
CA VAL A 142 27.03 7.25 3.52
C VAL A 142 26.42 8.39 2.74
N ILE A 143 25.16 8.25 2.36
CA ILE A 143 24.36 9.30 1.76
C ILE A 143 23.89 10.23 2.87
N SER A 144 24.22 11.51 2.73
CA SER A 144 23.71 12.59 3.57
C SER A 144 22.45 13.22 2.98
N ASP A 145 22.31 13.20 1.66
CA ASP A 145 21.07 13.65 1.00
C ASP A 145 20.88 13.08 -0.41
N GLU A 146 19.63 12.99 -0.84
CA GLU A 146 19.25 12.76 -2.23
C GLU A 146 18.58 14.03 -2.77
N LYS A 147 19.06 14.53 -3.91
CA LYS A 147 18.63 15.80 -4.52
C LYS A 147 17.83 15.56 -5.80
N THR A 148 16.99 14.54 -5.80
CA THR A 148 16.11 14.21 -6.93
C THR A 148 14.94 15.18 -6.97
N GLU A 149 14.75 15.87 -8.10
CA GLU A 149 13.65 16.81 -8.30
C GLU A 149 12.52 16.23 -9.18
N PHE A 150 11.30 16.75 -8.99
CA PHE A 150 10.15 16.56 -9.86
C PHE A 150 9.42 17.90 -10.03
N ASN A 151 9.90 18.71 -10.97
CA ASN A 151 9.40 20.07 -11.18
C ASN A 151 8.11 20.04 -12.00
N LEU A 152 6.98 20.31 -11.35
CA LEU A 152 5.64 20.14 -11.94
C LEU A 152 5.27 21.29 -12.87
N THR A 153 4.30 21.07 -13.77
CA THR A 153 3.89 22.08 -14.76
C THR A 153 2.95 23.16 -14.21
N GLY A 154 2.33 22.93 -13.05
CA GLY A 154 1.49 23.92 -12.42
C GLY A 154 0.91 23.50 -11.09
N ASN A 155 -0.06 24.28 -10.61
CA ASN A 155 -0.72 24.09 -9.33
C ASN A 155 -1.81 23.00 -9.40
N HIS A 156 -1.41 21.74 -9.37
CA HIS A 156 -2.30 20.59 -9.58
C HIS A 156 -3.20 20.31 -8.37
N LYS A 157 -4.40 19.77 -8.62
CA LYS A 157 -5.23 19.14 -7.58
C LYS A 157 -4.48 17.90 -7.09
N THR A 158 -4.38 17.72 -5.78
CA THR A 158 -3.47 16.78 -5.14
C THR A 158 -4.17 16.04 -4.00
N PHE A 159 -3.98 14.73 -3.94
CA PHE A 159 -4.48 13.85 -2.89
C PHE A 159 -3.30 13.40 -2.04
N TRP A 160 -3.20 13.89 -0.80
CA TRP A 160 -1.96 13.77 -0.02
C TRP A 160 -2.19 13.50 1.47
N ILE A 161 -1.19 12.87 2.08
CA ILE A 161 -1.03 12.71 3.52
C ILE A 161 0.29 13.37 3.96
N PRO A 162 0.41 13.88 5.20
CA PRO A 162 1.63 14.54 5.65
C PRO A 162 2.83 13.61 5.57
N GLY A 163 3.97 14.17 5.18
CA GLY A 163 5.26 13.50 5.27
C GLY A 163 5.60 13.25 6.72
N ASP A 164 5.45 12.00 7.13
CA ASP A 164 5.60 11.53 8.50
C ASP A 164 6.43 10.26 8.47
N TYR A 165 7.52 10.21 9.23
CA TYR A 165 8.46 9.08 9.17
C TYR A 165 7.99 7.83 9.93
N ASP A 166 6.90 7.93 10.70
CA ASP A 166 6.44 6.86 11.58
C ASP A 166 5.01 6.39 11.32
N SER A 167 4.16 7.16 10.62
CA SER A 167 2.79 6.74 10.35
C SER A 167 2.26 7.21 9.00
N GLN A 168 1.43 6.37 8.39
CA GLN A 168 0.71 6.63 7.15
C GLN A 168 -0.81 6.64 7.38
N GLU A 169 -1.24 6.62 8.65
CA GLU A 169 -2.62 6.38 9.07
C GLU A 169 -3.49 7.65 9.06
N TYR A 170 -3.15 8.57 8.17
CA TYR A 170 -3.87 9.82 7.96
C TYR A 170 -5.02 9.63 6.97
N VAL A 171 -6.06 10.43 7.14
CA VAL A 171 -7.03 10.67 6.07
C VAL A 171 -6.34 11.45 4.94
N TYR A 172 -6.74 11.20 3.70
CA TYR A 172 -6.25 11.98 2.57
C TYR A 172 -6.83 13.40 2.58
N ASN A 173 -5.98 14.37 2.29
CA ASN A 173 -6.36 15.74 2.01
C ASN A 173 -6.50 15.93 0.50
N GLU A 174 -7.54 16.62 0.08
CA GLU A 174 -7.75 17.04 -1.30
C GLU A 174 -7.59 18.56 -1.40
N THR A 175 -6.46 19.02 -1.95
CA THR A 175 -6.18 20.45 -2.10
C THR A 175 -5.42 20.72 -3.39
N LYS A 176 -5.17 21.98 -3.73
CA LYS A 176 -4.09 22.30 -4.68
C LYS A 176 -2.72 22.18 -4.01
N LEU A 177 -1.64 22.03 -4.80
CA LEU A 177 -0.26 22.03 -4.29
C LEU A 177 0.06 23.29 -3.47
N SER A 178 -0.40 24.46 -3.93
CA SER A 178 -0.18 25.74 -3.22
C SER A 178 -0.82 25.80 -1.83
N GLU A 179 -1.72 24.87 -1.52
CA GLU A 179 -2.52 24.86 -0.29
C GLU A 179 -2.05 23.79 0.70
N ILE A 180 -1.08 22.93 0.31
CA ILE A 180 -0.46 21.96 1.19
C ILE A 180 0.16 22.69 2.38
N ASP A 181 -0.22 22.31 3.58
CA ASP A 181 0.26 22.89 4.84
C ASP A 181 -0.01 21.94 6.00
N ASN A 182 1.02 21.20 6.43
CA ASN A 182 0.90 20.23 7.52
C ASN A 182 0.49 20.87 8.86
N HIS A 183 0.71 22.18 9.04
CA HIS A 183 0.28 22.88 10.26
C HIS A 183 -1.23 23.11 10.35
N LYS A 184 -1.97 22.90 9.26
CA LYS A 184 -3.44 23.04 9.23
C LYS A 184 -4.17 21.72 9.49
N LEU A 185 -3.44 20.61 9.61
CA LEU A 185 -4.02 19.29 9.82
C LEU A 185 -4.61 19.17 11.23
N ASP A 186 -5.74 18.48 11.34
CA ASP A 186 -6.23 18.01 12.63
C ASP A 186 -5.39 16.81 13.08
N LEU A 187 -4.56 17.02 14.09
CA LEU A 187 -3.71 15.98 14.68
C LEU A 187 -4.39 15.24 15.83
N ASN A 188 -5.60 15.63 16.24
CA ASN A 188 -6.45 14.89 17.17
C ASN A 188 -7.26 13.81 16.41
N ASN A 189 -6.53 12.92 15.74
CA ASN A 189 -7.07 12.01 14.72
C ASN A 189 -6.93 10.53 15.08
N GLY A 190 -6.58 10.24 16.33
CA GLY A 190 -6.42 8.89 16.87
C GLY A 190 -5.05 8.25 16.68
N ILE A 191 -4.19 8.80 15.84
CA ILE A 191 -2.85 8.22 15.56
C ILE A 191 -1.94 8.42 16.77
N ALA A 192 -1.31 7.34 17.25
CA ALA A 192 -0.50 7.35 18.47
C ALA A 192 0.88 8.03 18.29
N LEU A 193 1.57 7.72 17.19
CA LEU A 193 2.91 8.22 16.89
C LEU A 193 2.88 9.02 15.60
N LYS A 194 3.50 10.21 15.65
CA LYS A 194 3.59 11.13 14.52
C LYS A 194 4.96 11.81 14.53
N THR A 195 5.61 11.85 13.38
CA THR A 195 6.90 12.52 13.15
C THR A 195 6.81 13.37 11.89
N ILE A 196 6.05 14.47 11.99
CA ILE A 196 5.88 15.46 10.92
C ILE A 196 6.96 16.55 11.07
N GLU A 197 8.07 16.41 10.34
CA GLU A 197 9.27 17.26 10.48
C GLU A 197 9.29 18.48 9.55
N SER A 198 8.26 18.66 8.72
CA SER A 198 8.19 19.76 7.75
C SER A 198 6.77 20.25 7.58
N ARG A 199 6.62 21.57 7.38
CA ARG A 199 5.35 22.21 7.06
C ARG A 199 4.84 21.80 5.67
N TYR A 200 5.76 21.56 4.73
CA TYR A 200 5.47 21.31 3.32
C TYR A 200 6.16 20.02 2.87
N ARG A 201 5.82 18.91 3.52
CA ARG A 201 6.26 17.58 3.10
C ARG A 201 5.08 16.65 3.04
N VAL A 202 5.05 15.81 2.03
CA VAL A 202 4.03 14.78 1.81
C VAL A 202 4.68 13.42 1.60
N GLN A 203 3.92 12.35 1.84
CA GLN A 203 4.34 11.01 1.44
C GLN A 203 4.07 10.76 -0.04
N SER A 204 4.66 9.70 -0.58
CA SER A 204 4.21 9.08 -1.83
C SER A 204 3.45 7.78 -1.52
N PRO A 205 2.73 7.13 -2.46
CA PRO A 205 2.43 7.55 -3.82
C PRO A 205 1.58 8.82 -3.80
N LEU A 206 2.09 9.89 -4.43
CA LEU A 206 1.44 11.20 -4.46
C LEU A 206 0.61 11.31 -5.72
N MET A 207 -0.71 11.27 -5.56
CA MET A 207 -1.66 11.34 -6.68
C MET A 207 -2.08 12.78 -6.97
N MET A 208 -2.09 13.15 -8.25
CA MET A 208 -2.44 14.49 -8.71
C MET A 208 -3.30 14.45 -9.97
N LYS A 209 -4.10 15.50 -10.15
CA LYS A 209 -4.84 15.80 -11.38
C LYS A 209 -4.50 17.20 -11.86
N THR A 210 -3.99 17.31 -13.08
CA THR A 210 -3.64 18.59 -13.69
C THR A 210 -4.91 19.32 -14.16
N ALA A 211 -4.80 20.64 -14.35
CA ALA A 211 -5.92 21.44 -14.86
C ALA A 211 -6.30 21.08 -16.31
N ASP A 212 -5.38 20.48 -17.07
CA ASP A 212 -5.60 20.04 -18.44
C ASP A 212 -5.96 18.55 -18.57
N GLY A 213 -6.32 17.92 -17.45
CA GLY A 213 -6.95 16.59 -17.42
C GLY A 213 -5.98 15.41 -17.45
N LEU A 214 -4.71 15.61 -17.09
CA LEU A 214 -3.77 14.52 -16.85
C LEU A 214 -3.84 14.06 -15.39
N TYR A 215 -3.74 12.76 -15.19
CA TYR A 215 -3.49 12.13 -13.91
C TYR A 215 -2.00 11.85 -13.80
N LEU A 216 -1.40 12.26 -12.69
CA LEU A 216 0.03 12.14 -12.42
C LEU A 216 0.23 11.47 -11.06
N ASN A 217 1.10 10.47 -10.99
CA ASN A 217 1.50 9.85 -9.74
C ASN A 217 3.02 9.86 -9.59
N ILE A 218 3.52 10.35 -8.46
CA ILE A 218 4.95 10.26 -8.11
C ILE A 218 5.10 9.26 -6.96
N PHE A 219 5.97 8.27 -7.16
CA PHE A 219 6.17 7.17 -6.22
C PHE A 219 7.57 6.57 -6.38
N GLU A 220 7.79 5.37 -5.86
CA GLU A 220 9.03 4.62 -5.90
C GLU A 220 8.75 3.10 -5.93
N ALA A 221 9.73 2.32 -6.37
CA ALA A 221 9.63 0.87 -6.46
C ALA A 221 10.92 0.19 -5.99
N ALA A 222 10.80 -1.03 -5.46
CA ALA A 222 11.92 -1.82 -4.93
C ALA A 222 12.74 -1.08 -3.86
N VAL A 223 12.06 -0.59 -2.82
CA VAL A 223 12.72 -0.01 -1.65
C VAL A 223 13.33 -1.12 -0.80
N VAL A 224 14.60 -1.41 -1.08
CA VAL A 224 15.41 -2.45 -0.44
C VAL A 224 16.75 -1.85 -0.04
N ASN A 225 17.11 -1.99 1.25
CA ASN A 225 18.35 -1.44 1.81
C ASN A 225 18.54 0.07 1.56
N TYR A 226 17.45 0.82 1.60
CA TYR A 226 17.41 2.28 1.43
C TYR A 226 16.18 2.82 2.17
N PRO A 227 16.20 4.05 2.73
CA PRO A 227 15.00 4.63 3.33
C PRO A 227 13.88 4.86 2.31
N VAL A 228 12.66 4.98 2.82
CA VAL A 228 11.50 5.40 2.03
C VAL A 228 11.66 6.87 1.58
N MET A 229 11.20 7.19 0.39
CA MET A 229 11.19 8.56 -0.13
C MET A 229 9.92 9.32 0.29
N HIS A 230 10.11 10.46 0.92
CA HIS A 230 9.13 11.53 1.10
C HIS A 230 9.38 12.65 0.08
N LEU A 231 8.44 13.59 -0.05
CA LEU A 231 8.53 14.70 -1.00
C LEU A 231 8.38 16.02 -0.26
N ASP A 232 9.46 16.81 -0.21
CA ASP A 232 9.39 18.21 0.15
C ASP A 232 8.73 18.99 -1.00
N VAL A 233 7.83 19.92 -0.68
CA VAL A 233 7.01 20.68 -1.63
C VAL A 233 7.35 22.16 -1.53
N ASP A 234 7.81 22.77 -2.63
CA ASP A 234 7.75 24.22 -2.78
C ASP A 234 6.36 24.61 -3.30
N VAL A 235 5.53 25.12 -2.39
CA VAL A 235 4.14 25.50 -2.66
C VAL A 235 3.99 26.73 -3.58
N ASN A 236 5.08 27.43 -3.89
CA ASN A 236 5.07 28.59 -4.79
C ASN A 236 5.57 28.25 -6.20
N SER A 237 6.67 27.48 -6.30
CA SER A 237 7.26 27.08 -7.59
C SER A 237 6.70 25.76 -8.14
N PHE A 238 6.01 24.98 -7.29
CA PHE A 238 5.51 23.62 -7.58
C PHE A 238 6.63 22.62 -7.89
N GLU A 239 7.77 22.81 -7.21
CA GLU A 239 8.90 21.90 -7.25
C GLU A 239 8.76 20.89 -6.11
N LEU A 240 9.01 19.63 -6.43
CA LEU A 240 9.07 18.55 -5.45
C LEU A 240 10.51 18.06 -5.37
N THR A 241 11.02 17.84 -4.16
CA THR A 241 12.36 17.27 -3.95
C THR A 241 12.27 16.05 -3.05
N SER A 242 13.01 14.99 -3.39
CA SER A 242 13.12 13.80 -2.55
C SER A 242 13.64 14.15 -1.15
N ASN A 243 13.03 13.58 -0.13
CA ASN A 243 13.50 13.66 1.24
C ASN A 243 13.52 12.25 1.85
N LEU A 244 14.69 11.80 2.33
CA LEU A 244 14.81 10.50 2.99
C LEU A 244 14.87 10.67 4.51
N PRO A 245 14.13 9.85 5.28
CA PRO A 245 14.27 9.79 6.72
C PRO A 245 15.70 9.47 7.13
N PRO A 246 16.29 10.21 8.08
CA PRO A 246 17.58 9.88 8.64
C PRO A 246 17.45 8.72 9.63
N ASN A 247 18.58 8.12 9.99
CA ASN A 247 18.71 7.25 11.14
C ASN A 247 18.89 8.07 12.44
N ALA A 248 19.07 7.38 13.57
CA ALA A 248 19.20 8.02 14.89
C ALA A 248 20.34 9.05 15.04
N ILE A 249 21.33 9.05 14.13
CA ILE A 249 22.47 9.99 14.14
C ILE A 249 22.46 10.99 12.97
N GLY A 250 21.37 11.05 12.21
CA GLY A 250 21.20 12.02 11.12
C GLY A 250 21.64 11.55 9.73
N ASP A 251 22.06 10.30 9.58
CA ASP A 251 22.52 9.75 8.29
C ASP A 251 21.39 9.08 7.54
N LYS A 252 21.34 9.19 6.21
CA LYS A 252 20.18 8.68 5.45
C LYS A 252 20.38 7.25 4.96
N ALA A 253 21.48 6.93 4.28
CA ALA A 253 21.70 5.58 3.78
C ALA A 253 23.17 5.15 3.82
N TYR A 254 23.42 3.96 4.35
CA TYR A 254 24.72 3.29 4.35
C TYR A 254 24.78 2.28 3.21
N LEU A 255 25.73 2.47 2.30
CA LEU A 255 25.84 1.66 1.08
C LEU A 255 27.28 1.24 0.81
N ARG A 256 27.42 0.26 -0.09
CA ARG A 256 28.71 -0.15 -0.66
C ARG A 256 28.57 -0.45 -2.16
N THR A 257 29.62 -0.26 -2.94
CA THR A 257 29.61 -0.65 -4.35
C THR A 257 29.75 -2.18 -4.53
N PRO A 258 29.07 -2.80 -5.51
CA PRO A 258 27.98 -2.23 -6.29
C PRO A 258 26.67 -2.14 -5.46
N SER A 259 25.94 -1.04 -5.63
CA SER A 259 24.59 -0.86 -5.05
C SER A 259 23.73 0.03 -5.96
N THR A 260 22.44 0.10 -5.66
CA THR A 260 21.50 0.99 -6.36
C THR A 260 20.62 1.71 -5.35
N THR A 261 20.06 2.85 -5.75
CA THR A 261 18.87 3.38 -5.08
C THR A 261 17.64 2.57 -5.49
N PRO A 262 16.50 2.71 -4.78
CA PRO A 262 15.20 2.33 -5.30
C PRO A 262 14.90 3.11 -6.59
N TRP A 263 13.93 2.62 -7.36
CA TRP A 263 13.41 3.36 -8.51
C TRP A 263 12.56 4.52 -8.02
N ARG A 264 12.67 5.67 -8.68
CA ARG A 264 11.75 6.80 -8.57
C ARG A 264 10.86 6.77 -9.79
N THR A 265 9.56 6.97 -9.61
CA THR A 265 8.56 6.69 -10.65
C THR A 265 7.62 7.87 -10.85
N ILE A 266 7.29 8.10 -12.11
CA ILE A 266 6.35 9.11 -12.58
C ILE A 266 5.38 8.39 -13.50
N MET A 267 4.15 8.14 -13.04
CA MET A 267 3.08 7.62 -13.90
C MET A 267 2.26 8.77 -14.46
N VAL A 268 1.83 8.66 -15.71
CA VAL A 268 1.01 9.68 -16.34
C VAL A 268 0.01 9.08 -17.33
N SER A 269 -1.23 9.51 -17.25
CA SER A 269 -2.25 9.23 -18.27
C SER A 269 -3.27 10.36 -18.33
N ASN A 270 -4.05 10.42 -19.41
CA ASN A 270 -5.26 11.22 -19.50
C ASN A 270 -6.53 10.42 -19.13
N ASP A 271 -6.36 9.22 -18.57
CA ASP A 271 -7.41 8.34 -18.06
C ASP A 271 -6.98 7.80 -16.69
N ALA A 272 -7.77 8.07 -15.64
CA ALA A 272 -7.43 7.63 -14.28
C ALA A 272 -7.37 6.10 -14.16
N ARG A 273 -8.12 5.39 -15.01
CA ARG A 273 -8.18 3.92 -15.03
C ARG A 273 -6.81 3.32 -15.32
N ASP A 274 -6.00 3.98 -16.14
CA ASP A 274 -4.65 3.53 -16.47
C ASP A 274 -3.70 3.62 -15.25
N ILE A 275 -3.89 4.63 -14.39
CA ILE A 275 -3.06 4.80 -13.18
C ILE A 275 -3.35 3.67 -12.19
N VAL A 276 -4.62 3.43 -11.86
CA VAL A 276 -5.01 2.39 -10.91
C VAL A 276 -4.76 0.97 -11.47
N ALA A 277 -4.83 0.78 -12.80
CA ALA A 277 -4.53 -0.49 -13.45
C ALA A 277 -3.03 -0.79 -13.57
N SER A 278 -2.17 0.22 -13.48
CA SER A 278 -0.73 0.12 -13.75
C SER A 278 -0.06 -0.99 -12.94
N LYS A 279 0.82 -1.75 -13.62
CA LYS A 279 1.73 -2.72 -12.96
C LYS A 279 3.19 -2.28 -13.02
N MET A 280 3.44 -1.01 -13.33
CA MET A 280 4.80 -0.46 -13.45
C MET A 280 5.62 -0.67 -12.18
N ILE A 281 5.03 -0.50 -10.98
CA ILE A 281 5.73 -0.70 -9.70
C ILE A 281 6.21 -2.14 -9.55
N PHE A 282 5.36 -3.12 -9.83
CA PHE A 282 5.75 -4.53 -9.80
C PHE A 282 6.82 -4.83 -10.86
N ASN A 283 6.67 -4.31 -12.09
CA ASN A 283 7.63 -4.50 -13.20
C ASN A 283 9.05 -4.01 -12.89
N LEU A 284 9.19 -3.06 -11.97
CA LEU A 284 10.48 -2.51 -11.50
C LEU A 284 11.15 -3.31 -10.38
N ASN A 285 10.43 -4.23 -9.75
CA ASN A 285 10.99 -5.11 -8.72
C ASN A 285 11.72 -6.32 -9.33
N GLU A 286 12.66 -6.88 -8.57
CA GLU A 286 13.35 -8.11 -9.00
C GLU A 286 12.35 -9.28 -9.11
N PRO A 287 12.59 -10.24 -10.03
CA PRO A 287 11.79 -11.46 -10.11
C PRO A 287 11.73 -12.23 -8.79
N ASN A 288 10.74 -13.12 -8.68
CA ASN A 288 10.56 -14.00 -7.52
C ASN A 288 11.86 -14.77 -7.18
N LYS A 289 12.24 -14.75 -5.90
CA LYS A 289 13.42 -15.46 -5.38
C LYS A 289 13.10 -16.80 -4.71
N LEU A 290 11.82 -17.15 -4.56
CA LEU A 290 11.38 -18.41 -3.95
C LEU A 290 11.25 -19.49 -5.02
N GLU A 291 11.95 -20.62 -4.83
CA GLU A 291 11.89 -21.77 -5.74
C GLU A 291 10.53 -22.49 -5.70
N ASP A 292 9.95 -22.62 -4.51
CA ASP A 292 8.63 -23.23 -4.27
C ASP A 292 7.67 -22.21 -3.65
N THR A 293 6.62 -21.86 -4.40
CA THR A 293 5.55 -20.95 -3.98
C THR A 293 4.22 -21.67 -3.79
N SER A 294 4.20 -23.01 -3.83
CA SER A 294 2.96 -23.80 -3.78
C SER A 294 2.19 -23.66 -2.45
N TRP A 295 2.88 -23.25 -1.39
CA TRP A 295 2.35 -23.02 -0.04
C TRP A 295 1.73 -21.62 0.14
N ILE A 296 2.05 -20.68 -0.75
CA ILE A 296 1.50 -19.32 -0.73
C ILE A 296 0.11 -19.39 -1.35
N LYS A 297 -0.91 -19.09 -0.54
CA LYS A 297 -2.32 -19.18 -0.93
C LYS A 297 -3.06 -17.91 -0.50
N PRO A 298 -3.99 -17.42 -1.34
CA PRO A 298 -4.86 -16.35 -0.91
C PRO A 298 -5.80 -16.88 0.19
N MET A 299 -6.25 -15.99 1.08
CA MET A 299 -7.07 -16.36 2.23
C MET A 299 -8.18 -15.34 2.47
N LYS A 300 -9.39 -15.84 2.73
CA LYS A 300 -10.43 -15.08 3.42
C LYS A 300 -10.44 -15.48 4.89
N TYR A 301 -10.52 -14.51 5.80
CA TYR A 301 -10.47 -14.78 7.23
C TYR A 301 -11.46 -13.95 8.04
N VAL A 302 -11.76 -14.41 9.24
CA VAL A 302 -12.44 -13.65 10.31
C VAL A 302 -11.48 -13.51 11.49
N GLY A 303 -11.81 -12.74 12.52
CA GLY A 303 -10.92 -12.68 13.67
C GLY A 303 -11.53 -12.16 14.95
N ILE A 304 -10.95 -12.61 16.05
CA ILE A 304 -11.03 -11.96 17.35
C ILE A 304 -10.10 -10.74 17.24
N TRP A 305 -10.70 -9.62 16.86
CA TRP A 305 -10.03 -8.37 16.50
C TRP A 305 -10.94 -7.17 16.77
N TRP A 306 -12.05 -7.08 16.03
CA TRP A 306 -12.96 -5.93 16.09
C TRP A 306 -13.56 -5.73 17.48
N GLU A 307 -13.80 -6.82 18.22
CA GLU A 307 -14.32 -6.74 19.59
C GLU A 307 -13.40 -5.95 20.54
N MET A 308 -12.08 -5.90 20.30
CA MET A 308 -11.18 -5.02 21.06
C MET A 308 -11.28 -3.57 20.61
N HIS A 309 -11.31 -3.32 19.29
CA HIS A 309 -11.45 -1.97 18.73
C HIS A 309 -12.78 -1.30 19.13
N VAL A 310 -13.87 -2.06 19.25
CA VAL A 310 -15.17 -1.56 19.72
C VAL A 310 -15.35 -1.65 21.24
N GLY A 311 -14.32 -2.05 21.99
CA GLY A 311 -14.31 -2.07 23.46
C GLY A 311 -15.23 -3.11 24.10
N LYS A 312 -15.69 -4.09 23.32
CA LYS A 312 -16.45 -5.25 23.82
C LYS A 312 -15.54 -6.20 24.61
N SER A 313 -14.31 -6.37 24.14
CA SER A 313 -13.27 -7.22 24.74
C SER A 313 -11.97 -6.44 24.95
N THR A 314 -11.03 -7.01 25.71
CA THR A 314 -9.65 -6.52 25.87
C THR A 314 -8.66 -7.46 25.19
N TRP A 315 -7.54 -6.92 24.71
CA TRP A 315 -6.39 -7.73 24.32
C TRP A 315 -5.72 -8.36 25.54
N ASP A 316 -5.64 -7.63 26.64
CA ASP A 316 -4.96 -8.10 27.85
C ASP A 316 -5.87 -8.93 28.75
N TYR A 317 -5.25 -9.89 29.44
CA TYR A 317 -5.94 -10.82 30.32
C TYR A 317 -6.48 -10.11 31.57
N ALA A 318 -5.71 -9.17 32.11
CA ALA A 318 -6.04 -8.43 33.33
C ALA A 318 -7.03 -7.27 33.16
N GLY A 319 -7.36 -6.90 31.92
CA GLY A 319 -8.24 -5.78 31.55
C GLY A 319 -7.80 -4.43 32.11
N SER A 320 -6.50 -4.26 32.42
CA SER A 320 -5.96 -3.08 33.11
C SER A 320 -5.24 -2.11 32.19
N GLN A 321 -4.71 -2.59 31.05
CA GLN A 321 -3.76 -1.87 30.18
C GLN A 321 -2.70 -1.06 30.96
N ASN A 322 -2.36 -1.52 32.16
CA ASN A 322 -1.44 -0.85 33.07
C ASN A 322 -0.95 -1.85 34.14
N ALA A 323 0.11 -2.60 33.84
CA ALA A 323 0.71 -3.52 34.80
C ALA A 323 1.41 -2.81 35.97
N GLN A 324 1.62 -1.49 35.92
CA GLN A 324 2.33 -0.74 36.98
C GLN A 324 1.54 -0.66 38.30
N ASN A 325 0.23 -0.94 38.27
CA ASN A 325 -0.63 -0.91 39.46
C ASN A 325 -0.76 -2.26 40.19
N ALA A 326 -0.11 -3.32 39.70
CA ALA A 326 -0.17 -4.64 40.31
C ALA A 326 1.03 -4.84 41.26
N LEU A 327 0.79 -4.70 42.57
CA LEU A 327 1.79 -4.95 43.62
C LEU A 327 2.25 -6.42 43.66
N SER A 328 1.48 -7.35 43.09
CA SER A 328 1.92 -8.69 42.71
C SER A 328 1.77 -8.86 41.21
N GLN A 329 2.75 -9.45 40.53
CA GLN A 329 2.71 -9.74 39.09
C GLN A 329 1.72 -10.86 38.72
N ASP A 330 0.70 -11.09 39.54
CA ASP A 330 -0.27 -12.16 39.31
C ASP A 330 -1.20 -11.74 38.17
N LEU A 331 -1.25 -12.54 37.11
CA LEU A 331 -2.25 -12.40 36.05
C LEU A 331 -3.63 -12.76 36.63
N ILE A 332 -4.44 -11.75 36.94
CA ILE A 332 -5.82 -11.92 37.44
C ILE A 332 -6.78 -11.67 36.27
N PRO A 333 -7.71 -12.60 35.94
CA PRO A 333 -8.60 -12.45 34.80
C PRO A 333 -9.58 -11.28 34.99
N SER A 334 -9.71 -10.42 33.98
CA SER A 334 -10.72 -9.36 33.93
C SER A 334 -12.14 -9.84 33.63
N GLY A 335 -12.25 -11.02 33.02
CA GLY A 335 -13.50 -11.51 32.43
C GLY A 335 -13.89 -10.82 31.11
N LYS A 336 -13.03 -9.95 30.56
CA LYS A 336 -13.24 -9.26 29.27
C LYS A 336 -12.23 -9.66 28.19
N HIS A 337 -11.31 -10.56 28.50
CA HIS A 337 -10.28 -11.01 27.57
C HIS A 337 -10.90 -11.67 26.33
N GLY A 338 -10.55 -11.17 25.13
CA GLY A 338 -11.11 -11.67 23.88
C GLY A 338 -10.55 -13.03 23.46
N ALA A 339 -9.23 -13.22 23.58
CA ALA A 339 -8.52 -14.40 23.11
C ALA A 339 -8.59 -15.58 24.08
N THR A 340 -9.80 -16.08 24.32
CA THR A 340 -10.01 -17.32 25.06
C THR A 340 -10.15 -18.52 24.12
N THR A 341 -9.84 -19.71 24.62
CA THR A 341 -10.05 -20.98 23.89
C THR A 341 -11.51 -21.14 23.46
N GLU A 342 -12.47 -20.76 24.31
CA GLU A 342 -13.90 -20.84 24.02
C GLU A 342 -14.31 -19.89 22.89
N ASN A 343 -13.94 -18.61 22.99
CA ASN A 343 -14.25 -17.62 21.95
C ASN A 343 -13.59 -18.00 20.61
N THR A 344 -12.35 -18.46 20.65
CA THR A 344 -11.63 -18.91 19.46
C THR A 344 -12.34 -20.07 18.77
N LYS A 345 -12.85 -21.06 19.53
CA LYS A 345 -13.67 -22.15 18.97
C LYS A 345 -14.95 -21.64 18.32
N ARG A 346 -15.62 -20.63 18.89
CA ARG A 346 -16.80 -19.99 18.29
C ARG A 346 -16.49 -19.38 16.93
N TYR A 347 -15.37 -18.67 16.81
CA TYR A 347 -14.92 -18.09 15.55
C TYR A 347 -14.49 -19.16 14.54
N ILE A 348 -13.83 -20.23 14.98
CA ILE A 348 -13.51 -21.39 14.11
C ILE A 348 -14.79 -22.04 13.58
N ASP A 349 -15.82 -22.21 14.42
CA ASP A 349 -17.09 -22.78 14.01
C ASP A 349 -17.81 -21.87 12.99
N PHE A 350 -17.78 -20.55 13.20
CA PHE A 350 -18.30 -19.58 12.24
C PHE A 350 -17.54 -19.63 10.91
N ALA A 351 -16.20 -19.61 10.94
CA ALA A 351 -15.35 -19.70 9.77
C ALA A 351 -15.64 -20.97 8.96
N ALA A 352 -15.67 -22.14 9.62
CA ALA A 352 -15.95 -23.42 8.99
C ALA A 352 -17.37 -23.48 8.39
N LYS A 353 -18.37 -22.95 9.11
CA LYS A 353 -19.77 -22.91 8.64
C LYS A 353 -19.95 -22.05 7.40
N HIS A 354 -19.16 -20.98 7.27
CA HIS A 354 -19.33 -19.98 6.22
C HIS A 354 -18.25 -20.00 5.13
N GLY A 355 -17.29 -20.92 5.20
CA GLY A 355 -16.29 -21.15 4.16
C GLY A 355 -15.11 -20.18 4.18
N PHE A 356 -14.72 -19.70 5.37
CA PHE A 356 -13.49 -18.91 5.54
C PHE A 356 -12.30 -19.82 5.77
N ASP A 357 -11.14 -19.43 5.23
CA ASP A 357 -9.90 -20.19 5.31
C ASP A 357 -9.23 -20.05 6.68
N GLY A 358 -9.37 -18.86 7.31
CA GLY A 358 -8.58 -18.46 8.46
C GLY A 358 -9.34 -17.82 9.62
N VAL A 359 -8.78 -17.94 10.83
CA VAL A 359 -9.15 -17.16 12.01
C VAL A 359 -7.92 -16.47 12.58
N LEU A 360 -7.95 -15.13 12.65
CA LEU A 360 -6.97 -14.31 13.40
C LEU A 360 -7.39 -14.23 14.87
N VAL A 361 -6.42 -14.28 15.78
CA VAL A 361 -6.63 -14.04 17.21
C VAL A 361 -5.55 -13.11 17.74
N GLU A 362 -5.92 -11.89 18.10
CA GLU A 362 -5.03 -10.98 18.82
C GLU A 362 -5.27 -11.05 20.33
N GLY A 363 -4.26 -10.77 21.14
CA GLY A 363 -4.36 -10.90 22.60
C GLY A 363 -3.98 -12.29 23.13
N TRP A 364 -3.59 -13.24 22.28
CA TRP A 364 -3.40 -14.64 22.69
C TRP A 364 -2.20 -14.89 23.64
N ASN A 365 -1.17 -14.04 23.56
CA ASN A 365 0.14 -14.23 24.21
C ASN A 365 0.37 -13.28 25.40
N VAL A 366 1.16 -13.66 26.39
CA VAL A 366 1.45 -12.81 27.56
C VAL A 366 2.20 -11.53 27.16
N GLY A 367 1.78 -10.38 27.72
CA GLY A 367 2.48 -9.10 27.61
C GLY A 367 1.57 -7.91 27.26
N TRP A 368 0.31 -8.17 26.89
CA TRP A 368 -0.64 -7.15 26.44
C TRP A 368 -1.01 -6.12 27.49
N GLU A 369 -0.74 -6.35 28.78
CA GLU A 369 -0.95 -5.32 29.81
C GLU A 369 -0.07 -4.08 29.61
N ASP A 370 1.08 -4.22 28.92
CA ASP A 370 2.09 -3.17 28.73
C ASP A 370 2.35 -2.80 27.26
N TRP A 371 1.51 -3.28 26.33
CA TRP A 371 1.78 -3.21 24.89
C TRP A 371 1.85 -1.79 24.32
N PHE A 372 1.17 -0.82 24.92
CA PHE A 372 1.01 0.50 24.32
C PHE A 372 1.73 1.60 25.10
N GLY A 373 2.46 2.46 24.38
CA GLY A 373 2.98 3.73 24.91
C GLY A 373 4.15 3.65 25.89
N ASN A 374 4.58 2.45 26.30
CA ASN A 374 5.62 2.27 27.32
C ASN A 374 7.06 2.28 26.79
N TRP A 375 7.25 2.18 25.46
CA TRP A 375 8.58 2.07 24.82
C TRP A 375 9.47 0.98 25.47
N LYS A 376 8.82 -0.16 25.76
CA LYS A 376 9.34 -1.32 26.50
C LYS A 376 10.14 -2.22 25.57
N GLU A 377 11.37 -2.58 25.97
CA GLU A 377 12.27 -3.42 25.18
C GLU A 377 11.75 -4.87 25.12
N ASP A 378 11.69 -5.55 26.27
CA ASP A 378 11.23 -6.95 26.37
C ASP A 378 9.72 -6.98 26.64
N VAL A 379 8.94 -6.66 25.61
CA VAL A 379 7.46 -6.56 25.70
C VAL A 379 6.75 -7.90 25.49
N PHE A 380 7.20 -8.70 24.52
CA PHE A 380 6.60 -9.99 24.14
C PHE A 380 7.69 -11.03 23.86
N ASP A 381 7.42 -12.30 24.16
CA ASP A 381 8.26 -13.44 23.76
C ASP A 381 7.75 -14.19 22.52
N PHE A 382 6.54 -13.84 22.07
CA PHE A 382 5.83 -14.37 20.90
C PHE A 382 5.53 -15.88 20.95
N VAL A 383 5.67 -16.52 22.13
CA VAL A 383 5.51 -17.97 22.27
C VAL A 383 4.68 -18.42 23.46
N THR A 384 4.53 -17.59 24.49
CA THR A 384 3.82 -17.96 25.71
C THR A 384 2.37 -17.49 25.64
N PRO A 385 1.37 -18.40 25.55
CA PRO A 385 -0.04 -18.03 25.58
C PRO A 385 -0.49 -17.60 26.99
N TYR A 386 -1.57 -16.83 27.09
CA TYR A 386 -2.27 -16.61 28.36
C TYR A 386 -2.91 -17.90 28.91
N PRO A 387 -3.20 -17.96 30.23
CA PRO A 387 -3.77 -19.17 30.86
C PRO A 387 -5.12 -19.65 30.28
N ASP A 388 -5.88 -18.78 29.64
CA ASP A 388 -7.19 -19.08 29.04
C ASP A 388 -7.12 -19.36 27.52
N PHE A 389 -5.93 -19.35 26.93
CA PHE A 389 -5.67 -19.70 25.53
C PHE A 389 -4.83 -20.99 25.41
N ASP A 390 -5.50 -22.13 25.25
CA ASP A 390 -4.85 -23.41 24.98
C ASP A 390 -4.52 -23.51 23.48
N ILE A 391 -3.30 -23.11 23.12
CA ILE A 391 -2.82 -23.11 21.74
C ILE A 391 -2.86 -24.50 21.08
N GLU A 392 -2.62 -25.57 21.85
CA GLU A 392 -2.64 -26.94 21.31
C GLU A 392 -4.07 -27.38 21.00
N GLU A 393 -5.00 -27.11 21.91
CA GLU A 393 -6.42 -27.40 21.70
C GLU A 393 -7.02 -26.55 20.57
N VAL A 394 -6.66 -25.27 20.48
CA VAL A 394 -7.07 -24.38 19.37
C VAL A 394 -6.56 -24.92 18.04
N ALA A 395 -5.27 -25.24 17.94
CA ALA A 395 -4.68 -25.78 16.72
C ALA A 395 -5.33 -27.13 16.32
N ARG A 396 -5.57 -28.01 17.30
CA ARG A 396 -6.27 -29.28 17.09
C ARG A 396 -7.69 -29.07 16.60
N TYR A 397 -8.45 -28.15 17.21
CA TYR A 397 -9.84 -27.87 16.84
C TYR A 397 -9.95 -27.23 15.46
N ALA A 398 -9.12 -26.23 15.16
CA ALA A 398 -9.04 -25.60 13.84
C ALA A 398 -8.76 -26.63 12.74
N LYS A 399 -7.77 -27.50 12.96
CA LYS A 399 -7.44 -28.61 12.04
C LYS A 399 -8.63 -29.57 11.85
N ALA A 400 -9.33 -29.94 12.92
CA ALA A 400 -10.50 -30.80 12.86
C ALA A 400 -11.68 -30.17 12.07
N LYS A 401 -11.72 -28.84 12.00
CA LYS A 401 -12.74 -28.06 11.28
C LYS A 401 -12.30 -27.63 9.88
N GLY A 402 -11.07 -27.94 9.47
CA GLY A 402 -10.52 -27.53 8.18
C GLY A 402 -10.17 -26.04 8.09
N VAL A 403 -10.07 -25.35 9.23
CA VAL A 403 -9.76 -23.92 9.32
C VAL A 403 -8.29 -23.73 9.72
N LYS A 404 -7.65 -22.69 9.19
CA LYS A 404 -6.28 -22.28 9.57
C LYS A 404 -6.33 -21.21 10.65
N MET A 405 -5.34 -21.19 11.51
CA MET A 405 -5.14 -20.08 12.44
C MET A 405 -4.13 -19.10 11.84
N ILE A 406 -4.37 -17.80 12.00
CA ILE A 406 -3.44 -16.74 11.62
C ILE A 406 -2.80 -16.23 12.90
N MET A 407 -1.47 -16.24 12.95
CA MET A 407 -0.69 -15.83 14.12
C MET A 407 -0.74 -14.31 14.25
N HIS A 408 -0.60 -13.81 15.48
CA HIS A 408 -0.43 -12.37 15.73
C HIS A 408 0.87 -12.11 16.49
N ASN A 409 1.73 -11.27 15.91
CA ASN A 409 2.99 -10.80 16.48
C ASN A 409 3.03 -9.26 16.49
N GLU A 410 2.27 -8.64 17.38
CA GLU A 410 2.46 -7.22 17.72
C GLU A 410 3.81 -7.05 18.42
N THR A 411 4.60 -6.05 18.02
CA THR A 411 5.95 -5.82 18.55
C THR A 411 6.05 -4.63 19.49
N SER A 412 5.03 -3.76 19.52
CA SER A 412 5.00 -2.48 20.23
C SER A 412 6.17 -1.56 19.85
N GLY A 413 6.59 -1.61 18.58
CA GLY A 413 7.79 -0.95 18.06
C GLY A 413 9.11 -1.58 18.53
N SER A 414 9.08 -2.68 19.30
CA SER A 414 10.30 -3.33 19.84
C SER A 414 10.90 -4.37 18.89
N VAL A 415 11.56 -3.84 17.86
CA VAL A 415 12.03 -4.60 16.69
C VAL A 415 13.23 -5.48 17.02
N ALA A 416 14.18 -4.97 17.82
CA ALA A 416 15.32 -5.77 18.26
C ALA A 416 14.91 -6.96 19.16
N ASN A 417 13.87 -6.79 19.98
CA ASN A 417 13.29 -7.89 20.75
C ASN A 417 12.62 -8.92 19.83
N TYR A 418 11.87 -8.45 18.82
CA TYR A 418 11.23 -9.34 17.86
C TYR A 418 12.25 -10.17 17.09
N GLU A 419 13.32 -9.58 16.57
CA GLU A 419 14.37 -10.32 15.85
C GLU A 419 15.05 -11.40 16.71
N ARG A 420 15.27 -11.15 18.02
CA ARG A 420 15.82 -12.15 18.95
C ARG A 420 14.87 -13.34 19.21
N HIS A 421 13.58 -13.15 18.97
CA HIS A 421 12.54 -14.17 19.17
C HIS A 421 11.99 -14.74 17.86
N LEU A 422 12.30 -14.14 16.71
CA LEU A 422 11.68 -14.42 15.43
C LEU A 422 11.70 -15.90 15.07
N ASP A 423 12.86 -16.56 15.15
CA ASP A 423 12.97 -17.99 14.83
C ASP A 423 12.13 -18.86 15.76
N ARG A 424 12.09 -18.56 17.07
CA ARG A 424 11.27 -19.30 18.04
C ARG A 424 9.77 -19.11 17.76
N ALA A 425 9.37 -17.90 17.37
CA ALA A 425 7.99 -17.60 16.97
C ALA A 425 7.60 -18.37 15.69
N LEU A 426 8.47 -18.38 14.67
CA LEU A 426 8.24 -19.10 13.41
C LEU A 426 8.22 -20.63 13.63
N GLU A 427 9.10 -21.16 14.48
CA GLU A 427 9.09 -22.57 14.88
C GLU A 427 7.78 -22.98 15.57
N LEU A 428 7.25 -22.12 16.45
CA LEU A 428 5.95 -22.32 17.09
C LEU A 428 4.81 -22.37 16.05
N MET A 429 4.84 -21.44 15.09
CA MET A 429 3.88 -21.41 13.99
C MET A 429 3.92 -22.71 13.18
N VAL A 430 5.12 -23.20 12.82
CA VAL A 430 5.28 -24.48 12.13
C VAL A 430 4.76 -25.64 12.98
N LYS A 431 5.09 -25.68 14.28
CA LYS A 431 4.65 -26.72 15.22
C LYS A 431 3.13 -26.86 15.25
N PHE A 432 2.41 -25.74 15.27
CA PHE A 432 0.95 -25.71 15.37
C PHE A 432 0.22 -25.50 14.03
N GLY A 433 0.96 -25.39 12.92
CA GLY A 433 0.40 -25.33 11.58
C GLY A 433 -0.24 -23.99 11.20
N TYR A 434 0.29 -22.88 11.70
CA TYR A 434 -0.10 -21.51 11.33
C TYR A 434 0.59 -21.12 10.00
N PRO A 435 -0.14 -20.94 8.89
CA PRO A 435 0.47 -20.64 7.59
C PRO A 435 0.78 -19.16 7.38
N ALA A 436 0.26 -18.28 8.24
CA ALA A 436 0.38 -16.84 8.10
C ALA A 436 0.48 -16.14 9.46
N VAL A 437 1.12 -14.96 9.47
CA VAL A 437 1.21 -14.07 10.63
C VAL A 437 0.80 -12.65 10.24
N LYS A 438 0.00 -12.02 11.10
CA LYS A 438 -0.13 -10.56 11.17
C LYS A 438 0.95 -10.04 12.13
N THR A 439 1.88 -9.23 11.65
CA THR A 439 2.85 -8.49 12.47
C THR A 439 2.36 -7.06 12.68
N GLY A 440 2.71 -6.43 13.81
CA GLY A 440 2.40 -5.03 14.10
C GLY A 440 3.58 -4.32 14.75
N TYR A 441 3.67 -3.00 14.54
CA TYR A 441 4.78 -2.16 15.01
C TYR A 441 4.29 -0.90 15.70
N VAL A 442 3.21 -1.00 16.49
CA VAL A 442 2.59 0.16 17.13
C VAL A 442 3.53 0.83 18.11
N GLY A 443 3.80 2.13 17.90
CA GLY A 443 4.57 2.96 18.83
C GLY A 443 5.99 3.22 18.37
N ARG A 444 6.81 3.84 19.23
CA ARG A 444 8.16 4.29 18.84
C ARG A 444 9.10 3.11 18.63
N ILE A 445 9.90 3.17 17.57
CA ILE A 445 10.88 2.12 17.25
C ILE A 445 11.92 1.97 18.38
N ILE A 446 12.26 0.71 18.65
CA ILE A 446 13.43 0.25 19.38
C ILE A 446 14.19 -0.67 18.43
N PRO A 447 15.40 -0.31 17.97
CA PRO A 447 16.36 0.59 18.59
C PRO A 447 15.95 2.08 18.57
N ARG A 448 16.16 2.73 19.71
CA ARG A 448 15.66 4.08 19.99
C ARG A 448 16.31 5.10 19.06
N GLY A 449 15.48 5.92 18.41
CA GLY A 449 15.91 6.99 17.51
C GLY A 449 15.79 6.65 16.03
N GLU A 450 15.53 5.39 15.68
CA GLU A 450 15.11 5.03 14.33
C GLU A 450 13.64 5.40 14.07
N TYR A 451 13.28 5.51 12.80
CA TYR A 451 11.91 5.74 12.32
C TYR A 451 11.44 4.54 11.49
N HIS A 452 10.12 4.34 11.39
CA HIS A 452 9.55 3.25 10.59
C HIS A 452 10.00 3.29 9.13
N ASP A 453 10.08 4.48 8.55
CA ASP A 453 10.47 4.69 7.15
C ASP A 453 12.00 4.75 6.91
N GLY A 454 12.81 4.62 7.97
CA GLY A 454 14.28 4.64 7.90
C GLY A 454 14.90 3.39 7.29
N GLN A 455 16.18 3.46 6.87
CA GLN A 455 16.89 2.34 6.24
C GLN A 455 16.91 1.08 7.13
N ALA A 456 17.10 1.24 8.44
CA ALA A 456 17.16 0.11 9.37
C ALA A 456 15.83 -0.66 9.41
N MET A 457 14.71 0.06 9.45
CA MET A 457 13.39 -0.54 9.49
C MET A 457 12.95 -1.12 8.14
N VAL A 458 13.28 -0.48 7.01
CA VAL A 458 13.14 -1.11 5.69
C VAL A 458 13.88 -2.45 5.63
N ASN A 459 15.09 -2.52 6.17
CA ASN A 459 15.84 -3.77 6.24
C ASN A 459 15.18 -4.80 7.14
N HIS A 460 14.64 -4.38 8.29
CA HIS A 460 13.88 -5.26 9.18
C HIS A 460 12.66 -5.88 8.49
N PHE A 461 11.78 -5.09 7.88
CA PHE A 461 10.57 -5.61 7.25
C PHE A 461 10.89 -6.58 6.11
N ASN A 462 11.89 -6.24 5.29
CA ASN A 462 12.37 -7.13 4.23
C ASN A 462 12.99 -8.42 4.81
N PHE A 463 13.71 -8.33 5.94
CA PHE A 463 14.29 -9.48 6.63
C PHE A 463 13.21 -10.41 7.21
N VAL A 464 12.16 -9.87 7.84
CA VAL A 464 11.05 -10.68 8.37
C VAL A 464 10.34 -11.46 7.26
N ALA A 465 10.06 -10.82 6.12
CA ALA A 465 9.46 -11.50 4.97
C ALA A 465 10.37 -12.63 4.42
N GLN A 466 11.67 -12.36 4.27
CA GLN A 466 12.67 -13.35 3.87
C GLN A 466 12.73 -14.52 4.85
N ARG A 467 12.83 -14.22 6.15
CA ARG A 467 12.98 -15.23 7.18
C ARG A 467 11.73 -16.07 7.33
N ALA A 468 10.55 -15.48 7.24
CA ALA A 468 9.29 -16.22 7.22
C ALA A 468 9.19 -17.17 6.01
N ALA A 469 9.76 -16.80 4.86
CA ALA A 469 9.79 -17.68 3.68
C ALA A 469 10.61 -18.96 3.91
N ASP A 470 11.70 -18.89 4.69
CA ASP A 470 12.48 -20.09 5.08
C ASP A 470 11.63 -21.13 5.83
N TYR A 471 10.59 -20.67 6.53
CA TYR A 471 9.63 -21.48 7.29
C TYR A 471 8.31 -21.72 6.54
N LYS A 472 8.18 -21.26 5.29
CA LYS A 472 6.95 -21.30 4.48
C LYS A 472 5.76 -20.62 5.17
N ILE A 473 6.00 -19.41 5.71
CA ILE A 473 5.02 -18.58 6.39
C ILE A 473 4.75 -17.30 5.59
N MET A 474 3.46 -16.97 5.43
CA MET A 474 3.01 -15.72 4.83
C MET A 474 2.98 -14.59 5.87
N VAL A 475 3.28 -13.36 5.45
CA VAL A 475 3.38 -12.18 6.31
C VAL A 475 2.40 -11.11 5.85
N ASN A 476 1.56 -10.68 6.77
CA ASN A 476 0.77 -9.46 6.71
C ASN A 476 1.35 -8.45 7.71
N SER A 477 1.82 -7.29 7.26
CA SER A 477 2.53 -6.34 8.14
C SER A 477 1.76 -5.05 8.37
N HIS A 478 1.29 -4.84 9.59
CA HIS A 478 0.71 -3.57 10.04
C HIS A 478 1.84 -2.62 10.49
N GLU A 479 1.61 -1.29 10.45
CA GLU A 479 2.58 -0.19 10.72
C GLU A 479 3.92 -0.22 9.96
N SER A 480 4.18 -1.19 9.09
CA SER A 480 5.41 -1.21 8.30
C SER A 480 5.46 -0.06 7.30
N THR A 481 6.63 0.14 6.69
CA THR A 481 6.72 1.00 5.51
C THR A 481 5.70 0.56 4.45
N ARG A 482 5.14 1.55 3.73
CA ARG A 482 4.22 1.28 2.62
C ARG A 482 4.88 0.37 1.57
N PRO A 483 4.18 -0.66 1.05
CA PRO A 483 4.73 -1.56 0.04
C PRO A 483 5.21 -0.84 -1.21
N THR A 484 6.24 -1.36 -1.86
CA THR A 484 6.84 -0.79 -3.10
C THR A 484 7.05 -1.87 -4.18
N GLY A 485 6.21 -2.90 -4.16
CA GLY A 485 6.21 -4.05 -5.08
C GLY A 485 7.11 -5.22 -4.67
N TYR A 486 7.70 -5.18 -3.47
CA TYR A 486 8.62 -6.23 -2.97
C TYR A 486 7.98 -7.62 -2.92
N SER A 487 6.66 -7.70 -2.87
CA SER A 487 5.89 -8.95 -3.00
C SER A 487 6.08 -9.66 -4.34
N ARG A 488 6.58 -9.00 -5.40
CA ARG A 488 7.04 -9.69 -6.61
C ARG A 488 8.26 -10.56 -6.34
N THR A 489 9.19 -10.05 -5.53
CA THR A 489 10.45 -10.72 -5.19
C THR A 489 10.24 -11.77 -4.10
N TYR A 490 9.43 -11.45 -3.08
CA TYR A 490 9.04 -12.32 -1.97
C TYR A 490 7.50 -12.40 -1.87
N PRO A 491 6.85 -13.30 -2.63
CA PRO A 491 5.39 -13.38 -2.71
C PRO A 491 4.70 -13.83 -1.43
N ASN A 492 5.44 -14.22 -0.40
CA ASN A 492 4.90 -14.48 0.93
C ASN A 492 4.67 -13.20 1.75
N TYR A 493 5.18 -12.04 1.33
CA TYR A 493 4.75 -10.75 1.87
C TYR A 493 3.44 -10.35 1.19
N ILE A 494 2.33 -10.86 1.74
CA ILE A 494 1.04 -10.93 1.05
C ILE A 494 0.22 -9.64 1.16
N ALA A 495 0.37 -8.91 2.26
CA ALA A 495 -0.33 -7.65 2.50
C ALA A 495 0.43 -6.82 3.54
N ALA A 496 0.08 -5.54 3.59
CA ALA A 496 0.43 -4.66 4.71
C ALA A 496 -0.77 -3.77 5.02
N GLU A 497 -0.87 -3.20 6.22
CA GLU A 497 -1.82 -2.11 6.44
C GLU A 497 -1.21 -0.82 5.87
N ALA A 498 -0.27 -0.19 6.60
CA ALA A 498 0.60 0.89 6.13
C ALA A 498 -0.17 2.07 5.49
N ALA A 499 -1.39 2.30 5.96
CA ALA A 499 -2.30 3.40 5.67
C ALA A 499 -3.50 3.29 6.61
N ARG A 500 -4.31 4.33 6.72
CA ARG A 500 -5.48 4.34 7.62
C ARG A 500 -6.50 3.26 7.24
N GLY A 501 -6.60 2.19 8.03
CA GLY A 501 -7.53 1.06 7.82
C GLY A 501 -8.92 1.26 8.43
N ASN A 502 -9.73 0.19 8.45
CA ASN A 502 -11.06 0.21 9.05
C ASN A 502 -11.05 0.32 10.59
N GLU A 503 -9.94 0.02 11.26
CA GLU A 503 -9.84 0.17 12.72
C GLU A 503 -10.19 1.58 13.20
N PHE A 504 -9.75 2.61 12.47
CA PHE A 504 -10.05 4.01 12.79
C PHE A 504 -11.55 4.33 12.77
N ASN A 505 -12.40 3.51 12.13
CA ASN A 505 -13.85 3.68 12.21
C ASN A 505 -14.46 3.22 13.55
N GLY A 506 -13.74 2.44 14.36
CA GLY A 506 -14.25 1.89 15.61
C GLY A 506 -14.14 2.82 16.82
N TRP A 507 -13.19 3.76 16.79
CA TRP A 507 -12.80 4.55 17.97
C TRP A 507 -12.31 5.98 17.67
N SER A 508 -12.30 6.42 16.40
CA SER A 508 -11.94 7.79 16.00
C SER A 508 -13.09 8.49 15.26
N ASN A 509 -12.84 9.68 14.71
CA ASN A 509 -13.79 10.39 13.83
C ASN A 509 -14.14 9.62 12.54
N GLY A 510 -13.55 8.45 12.30
CA GLY A 510 -13.79 7.60 11.14
C GLY A 510 -13.06 8.08 9.88
N ASN A 511 -13.09 7.22 8.87
CA ASN A 511 -12.58 7.53 7.54
C ASN A 511 -13.67 8.29 6.76
N PRO A 512 -13.37 9.38 6.03
CA PRO A 512 -14.37 10.04 5.21
C PRO A 512 -14.83 9.13 4.07
N PRO A 513 -16.06 9.27 3.54
CA PRO A 513 -16.56 8.44 2.44
C PRO A 513 -15.65 8.38 1.19
N MET A 514 -14.91 9.45 0.89
CA MET A 514 -13.96 9.47 -0.22
C MET A 514 -12.70 8.60 0.00
N HIS A 515 -12.39 8.18 1.22
CA HIS A 515 -11.12 7.52 1.58
C HIS A 515 -10.83 6.29 0.72
N GLU A 516 -11.80 5.40 0.58
CA GLU A 516 -11.64 4.17 -0.21
C GLU A 516 -11.63 4.42 -1.73
N THR A 517 -12.01 5.62 -2.18
CA THR A 517 -11.90 6.03 -3.60
C THR A 517 -10.54 6.64 -3.93
N ILE A 518 -9.69 6.88 -2.92
CA ILE A 518 -8.33 7.43 -3.08
C ILE A 518 -7.27 6.34 -2.95
N LEU A 519 -7.41 5.46 -1.94
CA LEU A 519 -6.43 4.41 -1.63
C LEU A 519 -5.97 3.59 -2.86
N PRO A 520 -6.84 3.22 -3.82
CA PRO A 520 -6.41 2.50 -5.03
C PRO A 520 -5.45 3.27 -5.94
N PHE A 521 -5.53 4.60 -5.96
CA PHE A 521 -4.64 5.48 -6.72
C PHE A 521 -3.37 5.87 -5.98
N THR A 522 -3.30 5.54 -4.69
CA THR A 522 -2.19 5.87 -3.81
C THR A 522 -1.66 4.59 -3.19
N ARG A 523 -2.03 4.29 -1.94
CA ARG A 523 -1.52 3.19 -1.12
C ARG A 523 -1.40 1.85 -1.84
N LEU A 524 -2.38 1.46 -2.67
CA LEU A 524 -2.40 0.13 -3.30
C LEU A 524 -1.46 -0.02 -4.50
N LEU A 525 -0.94 1.07 -5.07
CA LEU A 525 -0.02 1.01 -6.22
C LEU A 525 1.25 0.19 -5.91
N GLY A 526 1.64 0.16 -4.64
CA GLY A 526 2.82 -0.57 -4.18
C GLY A 526 2.56 -2.00 -3.75
N GLY A 527 1.31 -2.38 -3.50
CA GLY A 527 0.97 -3.70 -3.01
C GLY A 527 -0.36 -3.74 -2.24
N PRO A 528 -0.88 -4.96 -2.01
CA PRO A 528 -2.13 -5.18 -1.29
C PRO A 528 -2.22 -4.45 0.06
N MET A 529 -3.44 -4.06 0.42
CA MET A 529 -3.76 -3.52 1.73
C MET A 529 -4.65 -4.51 2.49
N ASP A 530 -4.27 -4.87 3.71
CA ASP A 530 -5.19 -5.51 4.65
C ASP A 530 -6.12 -4.44 5.25
N TYR A 531 -7.10 -3.97 4.46
CA TYR A 531 -8.02 -2.89 4.85
C TYR A 531 -9.06 -3.32 5.89
N THR A 532 -9.23 -4.63 6.09
CA THR A 532 -10.24 -5.27 6.95
C THR A 532 -11.70 -4.83 6.65
N PRO A 533 -12.23 -5.01 5.42
CA PRO A 533 -13.58 -4.59 5.04
C PRO A 533 -14.69 -5.44 5.70
N GLY A 534 -15.94 -5.10 5.40
CA GLY A 534 -17.11 -5.94 5.71
C GLY A 534 -17.80 -5.60 7.03
N ILE A 535 -17.72 -4.36 7.54
CA ILE A 535 -18.45 -3.95 8.74
C ILE A 535 -19.94 -3.76 8.42
N PHE A 536 -20.82 -4.61 8.95
CA PHE A 536 -22.27 -4.52 8.75
C PHE A 536 -22.93 -3.65 9.80
N GLU A 537 -22.47 -3.69 11.05
CA GLU A 537 -22.92 -2.77 12.09
C GLU A 537 -22.05 -1.52 12.14
N THR A 538 -22.50 -0.47 11.46
CA THR A 538 -21.74 0.77 11.31
C THR A 538 -21.89 1.73 12.48
N GLN A 539 -22.84 1.49 13.40
CA GLN A 539 -23.18 2.41 14.49
C GLN A 539 -22.54 1.96 15.81
N MET A 540 -21.44 2.59 16.23
CA MET A 540 -20.64 2.09 17.38
C MET A 540 -21.36 2.24 18.73
N LYS A 541 -22.40 3.07 18.80
CA LYS A 541 -23.25 3.24 20.00
C LYS A 541 -23.81 1.93 20.56
N ILE A 542 -23.94 0.89 19.74
CA ILE A 542 -24.46 -0.41 20.19
C ILE A 542 -23.49 -1.14 21.12
N TYR A 543 -22.22 -0.74 21.13
CA TYR A 543 -21.17 -1.33 21.96
C TYR A 543 -20.91 -0.56 23.26
N GLY A 544 -21.46 0.66 23.40
CA GLY A 544 -21.33 1.48 24.61
C GLY A 544 -21.80 2.92 24.42
N ASP A 545 -22.29 3.54 25.49
CA ASP A 545 -22.76 4.93 25.49
C ASP A 545 -21.61 5.94 25.23
N ASP A 546 -20.39 5.59 25.62
CA ASP A 546 -19.16 6.33 25.37
C ASP A 546 -18.73 6.32 23.89
N ARG A 547 -19.36 5.47 23.07
CA ARG A 547 -19.08 5.31 21.63
C ARG A 547 -20.16 5.86 20.73
N LYS A 548 -21.13 6.59 21.29
CA LYS A 548 -22.31 7.09 20.57
C LYS A 548 -21.99 8.04 19.41
N ASP A 549 -20.81 8.68 19.45
CA ASP A 549 -20.37 9.66 18.47
C ASP A 549 -19.50 9.03 17.35
N TYR A 550 -19.17 7.74 17.46
CA TYR A 550 -18.38 7.02 16.46
C TYR A 550 -19.26 6.20 15.52
N MET A 551 -18.94 6.25 14.22
CA MET A 551 -19.59 5.42 13.22
C MET A 551 -18.69 5.21 11.99
N VAL A 552 -18.94 4.11 11.28
CA VAL A 552 -18.28 3.81 10.00
C VAL A 552 -19.00 4.59 8.90
N HIS A 553 -18.28 5.40 8.11
CA HIS A 553 -18.86 6.28 7.09
C HIS A 553 -19.12 5.56 5.75
N THR A 554 -20.02 4.57 5.78
CA THR A 554 -20.25 3.66 4.65
C THR A 554 -21.70 3.16 4.64
N THR A 555 -22.19 2.68 3.50
CA THR A 555 -23.35 1.77 3.45
C THR A 555 -22.90 0.30 3.51
N LEU A 556 -23.83 -0.59 3.85
CA LEU A 556 -23.58 -2.03 3.87
C LEU A 556 -23.10 -2.53 2.50
N THR A 557 -23.71 -2.05 1.40
CA THR A 557 -23.34 -2.53 0.07
C THR A 557 -22.01 -1.96 -0.44
N LYS A 558 -21.60 -0.78 0.04
CA LYS A 558 -20.22 -0.31 -0.14
C LYS A 558 -19.22 -1.27 0.52
N GLN A 559 -19.49 -1.74 1.73
CA GLN A 559 -18.62 -2.72 2.41
C GLN A 559 -18.50 -4.04 1.65
N LEU A 560 -19.55 -4.47 0.94
CA LEU A 560 -19.46 -5.61 0.01
C LEU A 560 -18.55 -5.29 -1.19
N ALA A 561 -18.72 -4.11 -1.80
CA ALA A 561 -17.93 -3.69 -2.96
C ALA A 561 -16.43 -3.54 -2.65
N LEU A 562 -16.06 -3.25 -1.39
CA LEU A 562 -14.64 -3.12 -0.98
C LEU A 562 -13.82 -4.40 -1.19
N TYR A 563 -14.43 -5.59 -1.15
CA TYR A 563 -13.73 -6.85 -1.47
C TYR A 563 -13.17 -6.89 -2.91
N LEU A 564 -13.66 -5.99 -3.78
CA LEU A 564 -13.21 -5.85 -5.17
C LEU A 564 -12.41 -4.57 -5.40
N THR A 565 -12.86 -3.43 -4.86
CA THR A 565 -12.21 -2.14 -5.11
C THR A 565 -10.93 -1.96 -4.29
N MET A 566 -10.82 -2.64 -3.15
CA MET A 566 -9.61 -2.70 -2.32
C MET A 566 -8.96 -4.08 -2.51
N TYR A 567 -8.16 -4.23 -3.58
CA TYR A 567 -7.53 -5.51 -3.88
C TYR A 567 -6.60 -5.96 -2.75
N SER A 568 -6.80 -7.20 -2.31
CA SER A 568 -5.86 -7.95 -1.48
C SER A 568 -6.07 -9.46 -1.65
N PRO A 569 -5.00 -10.27 -1.71
CA PRO A 569 -5.10 -11.73 -1.61
C PRO A 569 -5.41 -12.22 -0.19
N LEU A 570 -5.41 -11.30 0.79
CA LEU A 570 -5.83 -11.51 2.17
C LEU A 570 -7.01 -10.59 2.46
N GLN A 571 -8.22 -11.13 2.60
CA GLN A 571 -9.42 -10.33 2.90
C GLN A 571 -10.04 -10.76 4.22
N MET A 572 -10.23 -9.80 5.12
CA MET A 572 -10.99 -10.02 6.35
C MET A 572 -12.48 -9.78 6.12
N ALA A 573 -13.33 -10.60 6.75
CA ALA A 573 -14.66 -10.21 7.17
C ALA A 573 -14.58 -9.75 8.62
N ALA A 574 -14.45 -8.42 8.80
CA ALA A 574 -13.96 -7.83 10.02
C ALA A 574 -15.00 -7.72 11.16
N ASP A 575 -16.29 -7.75 10.86
CA ASP A 575 -17.34 -7.57 11.87
C ASP A 575 -17.46 -8.80 12.79
N LEU A 576 -18.21 -8.64 13.87
CA LEU A 576 -18.53 -9.74 14.78
C LEU A 576 -19.47 -10.76 14.10
N PRO A 577 -19.29 -12.07 14.34
CA PRO A 577 -20.16 -13.11 13.79
C PRO A 577 -21.66 -12.84 13.96
N GLU A 578 -22.07 -12.38 15.14
CA GLU A 578 -23.48 -12.07 15.44
C GLU A 578 -24.07 -10.91 14.61
N ASN A 579 -23.24 -10.05 14.02
CA ASN A 579 -23.69 -9.00 13.13
C ASN A 579 -23.91 -9.53 11.72
N TYR A 580 -23.06 -10.44 11.25
CA TYR A 580 -23.28 -11.14 9.98
C TYR A 580 -24.53 -12.03 10.02
N GLU A 581 -24.79 -12.71 11.15
CA GLU A 581 -25.96 -13.59 11.29
C GLU A 581 -27.30 -12.87 11.16
N LYS A 582 -27.35 -11.55 11.34
CA LYS A 582 -28.55 -10.72 11.12
C LYS A 582 -28.84 -10.45 9.65
N TYR A 583 -27.84 -10.59 8.76
CA TYR A 583 -27.89 -10.20 7.35
C TYR A 583 -27.24 -11.27 6.46
N LEU A 584 -27.61 -12.54 6.67
CA LEU A 584 -27.02 -13.68 5.96
C LEU A 584 -27.23 -13.66 4.44
N ASP A 585 -28.27 -12.97 3.98
CA ASP A 585 -28.54 -12.70 2.58
C ASP A 585 -27.46 -11.79 1.97
N ALA A 586 -27.10 -10.69 2.62
CA ALA A 586 -26.01 -9.83 2.14
C ALA A 586 -24.62 -10.46 2.37
N PHE A 587 -24.44 -11.18 3.47
CA PHE A 587 -23.20 -11.90 3.78
C PHE A 587 -22.86 -12.97 2.74
N GLN A 588 -23.86 -13.45 1.96
CA GLN A 588 -23.65 -14.39 0.88
C GLN A 588 -22.61 -13.90 -0.13
N PHE A 589 -22.57 -12.60 -0.45
CA PHE A 589 -21.56 -12.05 -1.34
C PHE A 589 -20.13 -12.25 -0.81
N ILE A 590 -19.89 -12.00 0.48
CA ILE A 590 -18.58 -12.16 1.12
C ILE A 590 -18.12 -13.64 1.08
N LYS A 591 -19.08 -14.56 1.25
CA LYS A 591 -18.80 -16.01 1.14
C LYS A 591 -18.40 -16.40 -0.29
N GLU A 592 -19.02 -15.80 -1.30
CA GLU A 592 -18.82 -16.13 -2.72
C GLU A 592 -17.59 -15.45 -3.34
N VAL A 593 -17.31 -14.20 -2.97
CA VAL A 593 -16.29 -13.38 -3.66
C VAL A 593 -14.88 -14.01 -3.55
N PRO A 594 -14.18 -14.25 -4.67
CA PRO A 594 -12.78 -14.65 -4.68
C PRO A 594 -11.86 -13.54 -4.20
N VAL A 595 -10.57 -13.86 -4.07
CA VAL A 595 -9.52 -12.92 -3.63
C VAL A 595 -8.25 -12.99 -4.49
N ASP A 596 -8.27 -13.78 -5.56
CA ASP A 596 -7.18 -13.91 -6.54
C ASP A 596 -7.82 -13.98 -7.93
N TRP A 597 -7.26 -13.26 -8.90
CA TRP A 597 -8.00 -12.89 -10.10
C TRP A 597 -7.24 -13.27 -11.38
N GLN A 598 -7.99 -13.78 -12.37
CA GLN A 598 -7.45 -14.01 -13.71
C GLN A 598 -7.22 -12.67 -14.43
N GLU A 599 -8.16 -11.75 -14.29
CA GLU A 599 -8.21 -10.48 -14.99
C GLU A 599 -8.96 -9.45 -14.14
N SER A 600 -8.54 -8.19 -14.21
CA SER A 600 -9.21 -7.06 -13.55
C SER A 600 -9.31 -5.88 -14.50
N ILE A 601 -10.52 -5.34 -14.64
CA ILE A 601 -10.85 -4.26 -15.56
C ILE A 601 -11.46 -3.12 -14.74
N TYR A 602 -10.75 -1.99 -14.69
CA TYR A 602 -11.29 -0.77 -14.12
C TYR A 602 -12.22 -0.14 -15.16
N LEU A 603 -13.52 -0.16 -14.87
CA LEU A 603 -14.56 0.31 -15.79
C LEU A 603 -14.73 1.83 -15.67
N GLU A 604 -14.67 2.33 -14.43
CA GLU A 604 -14.76 3.74 -14.08
C GLU A 604 -13.81 4.04 -12.93
N ALA A 605 -13.14 5.19 -12.96
CA ALA A 605 -12.25 5.58 -11.87
C ALA A 605 -12.09 7.11 -11.87
N GLU A 606 -12.24 7.75 -10.72
CA GLU A 606 -11.88 9.14 -10.48
C GLU A 606 -11.44 9.26 -9.01
N PRO A 607 -10.18 9.62 -8.72
CA PRO A 607 -9.66 9.69 -7.35
C PRO A 607 -10.47 10.69 -6.53
N GLY A 608 -10.91 10.28 -5.35
CA GLY A 608 -11.73 11.10 -4.46
C GLY A 608 -13.24 11.02 -4.72
N ASP A 609 -13.67 10.49 -5.88
CA ASP A 609 -15.08 10.49 -6.26
C ASP A 609 -15.66 9.06 -6.37
N TYR A 610 -15.07 8.18 -7.19
CA TYR A 610 -15.64 6.85 -7.44
C TYR A 610 -14.66 5.85 -8.07
N ILE A 611 -14.94 4.56 -7.86
CA ILE A 611 -14.24 3.44 -8.52
C ILE A 611 -15.26 2.35 -8.84
N THR A 612 -15.22 1.84 -10.08
CA THR A 612 -15.96 0.65 -10.52
C THR A 612 -14.99 -0.32 -11.18
N VAL A 613 -14.86 -1.54 -10.63
CA VAL A 613 -13.97 -2.60 -11.15
C VAL A 613 -14.74 -3.88 -11.38
N ALA A 614 -14.47 -4.55 -12.50
CA ALA A 614 -14.90 -5.93 -12.75
C ALA A 614 -13.69 -6.85 -12.72
N ARG A 615 -13.81 -8.00 -12.07
CA ARG A 615 -12.73 -8.97 -11.92
C ARG A 615 -13.22 -10.38 -12.25
N LYS A 616 -12.41 -11.14 -12.97
CA LYS A 616 -12.69 -12.53 -13.29
C LYS A 616 -11.97 -13.43 -12.30
N ASP A 617 -12.70 -14.35 -11.69
CA ASP A 617 -12.12 -15.34 -10.78
C ASP A 617 -10.97 -16.09 -11.45
N LYS A 618 -9.89 -16.35 -10.71
CA LYS A 618 -8.74 -17.11 -11.20
C LYS A 618 -9.07 -18.57 -11.53
N ASN A 619 -10.07 -19.14 -10.86
CA ASN A 619 -10.37 -20.57 -10.92
C ASN A 619 -11.72 -20.91 -11.58
N SER A 620 -12.42 -19.92 -12.16
CA SER A 620 -13.70 -20.12 -12.83
C SER A 620 -13.94 -19.10 -13.93
N GLU A 621 -15.07 -19.22 -14.62
CA GLU A 621 -15.52 -18.27 -15.64
C GLU A 621 -16.40 -17.15 -15.04
N ASP A 622 -16.55 -17.12 -13.72
CA ASP A 622 -17.39 -16.17 -13.03
C ASP A 622 -16.70 -14.80 -12.92
N TRP A 623 -17.52 -13.76 -13.00
CA TRP A 623 -17.08 -12.38 -12.84
C TRP A 623 -17.70 -11.76 -11.59
N PHE A 624 -17.00 -10.78 -11.04
CA PHE A 624 -17.45 -9.99 -9.90
C PHE A 624 -17.27 -8.52 -10.20
N LEU A 625 -18.23 -7.67 -9.80
CA LEU A 625 -18.15 -6.22 -9.97
C LEU A 625 -18.40 -5.50 -8.66
N GLY A 626 -17.53 -4.53 -8.35
CA GLY A 626 -17.65 -3.65 -7.20
C GLY A 626 -17.63 -2.20 -7.67
N ALA A 627 -18.60 -1.42 -7.20
CA ALA A 627 -18.69 0.02 -7.44
C ALA A 627 -18.84 0.74 -6.11
N ILE A 628 -18.06 1.81 -5.91
CA ILE A 628 -18.12 2.67 -4.72
C ILE A 628 -18.14 4.15 -5.10
N THR A 629 -18.69 4.97 -4.22
CA THR A 629 -18.67 6.44 -4.34
C THR A 629 -18.24 7.10 -3.02
N ASP A 630 -17.89 8.37 -3.14
CA ASP A 630 -17.61 9.35 -2.10
C ASP A 630 -18.87 9.81 -1.33
N GLU A 631 -18.84 10.99 -0.70
CA GLU A 631 -19.99 11.56 0.01
C GLU A 631 -21.16 11.99 -0.91
N ASN A 632 -20.98 11.91 -2.23
CA ASN A 632 -21.98 12.29 -3.23
C ASN A 632 -22.68 11.04 -3.78
N ALA A 633 -24.00 11.09 -3.91
CA ALA A 633 -24.75 10.01 -4.54
C ALA A 633 -24.47 10.01 -6.06
N ARG A 634 -24.34 8.82 -6.64
CA ARG A 634 -23.92 8.64 -8.04
C ARG A 634 -24.86 7.72 -8.79
N SER A 635 -25.14 8.05 -10.05
CA SER A 635 -25.87 7.17 -10.97
C SER A 635 -25.03 6.97 -12.23
N THR A 636 -24.84 5.72 -12.62
CA THR A 636 -24.04 5.37 -13.80
C THR A 636 -24.63 4.17 -14.55
N GLU A 637 -24.27 4.02 -15.82
CA GLU A 637 -24.65 2.87 -16.66
C GLU A 637 -23.39 2.09 -17.05
N ILE A 638 -23.30 0.85 -16.59
CA ILE A 638 -22.19 -0.06 -16.87
C ILE A 638 -22.56 -0.98 -18.03
N LYS A 639 -21.71 -1.01 -19.07
CA LYS A 639 -21.77 -2.04 -20.12
C LYS A 639 -21.09 -3.30 -19.60
N LEU A 640 -21.69 -4.46 -19.88
CA LEU A 640 -21.16 -5.75 -19.46
C LEU A 640 -20.36 -6.43 -20.58
N ASP A 641 -19.76 -5.67 -21.49
CA ASP A 641 -19.02 -6.18 -22.65
C ASP A 641 -17.71 -6.91 -22.30
N PHE A 642 -17.31 -6.87 -21.03
CA PHE A 642 -16.26 -7.73 -20.45
C PHE A 642 -16.70 -9.20 -20.28
N LEU A 643 -18.01 -9.49 -20.23
CA LEU A 643 -18.50 -10.86 -20.18
C LEU A 643 -18.26 -11.59 -21.50
N GLU A 644 -18.14 -12.91 -21.47
CA GLU A 644 -17.90 -13.69 -22.66
C GLU A 644 -19.04 -13.55 -23.69
N ALA A 645 -18.69 -13.31 -24.95
CA ALA A 645 -19.65 -13.10 -26.02
C ALA A 645 -20.48 -14.36 -26.32
N GLY A 646 -21.81 -14.22 -26.30
CA GLY A 646 -22.73 -15.31 -26.59
C GLY A 646 -23.09 -16.19 -25.38
N LYS A 647 -22.47 -15.95 -24.22
CA LYS A 647 -22.78 -16.62 -22.96
C LYS A 647 -23.83 -15.85 -22.14
N LYS A 648 -24.60 -16.58 -21.33
CA LYS A 648 -25.49 -16.01 -20.30
C LYS A 648 -24.90 -16.19 -18.92
N TYR A 649 -25.05 -15.13 -18.13
CA TYR A 649 -24.68 -15.09 -16.73
C TYR A 649 -25.90 -14.80 -15.87
N LYS A 650 -25.98 -15.39 -14.69
CA LYS A 650 -26.88 -14.98 -13.62
C LYS A 650 -26.18 -13.90 -12.81
N ALA A 651 -26.67 -12.67 -12.92
CA ALA A 651 -26.20 -11.56 -12.11
C ALA A 651 -26.99 -11.51 -10.79
N THR A 652 -26.32 -11.66 -9.64
CA THR A 652 -26.87 -11.35 -8.31
C THR A 652 -26.35 -10.00 -7.87
N ILE A 653 -27.24 -9.01 -7.77
CA ILE A 653 -26.91 -7.60 -7.57
C ILE A 653 -27.28 -7.20 -6.14
N TYR A 654 -26.28 -6.83 -5.35
CA TYR A 654 -26.38 -6.27 -4.01
C TYR A 654 -26.18 -4.76 -4.11
N GLN A 655 -27.25 -3.99 -3.98
CA GLN A 655 -27.23 -2.54 -4.23
C GLN A 655 -27.83 -1.78 -3.05
N ASP A 656 -27.43 -0.52 -2.90
CA ASP A 656 -28.07 0.40 -1.96
C ASP A 656 -29.58 0.48 -2.19
N GLY A 657 -30.33 0.48 -1.08
CA GLY A 657 -31.77 0.72 -1.09
C GLY A 657 -32.10 2.16 -1.49
N LYS A 658 -33.35 2.43 -1.85
CA LYS A 658 -33.77 3.75 -2.35
C LYS A 658 -33.54 4.91 -1.37
N ASP A 659 -33.57 4.63 -0.08
CA ASP A 659 -33.39 5.56 1.03
C ASP A 659 -32.07 5.31 1.79
N ALA A 660 -31.14 4.57 1.19
CA ALA A 660 -29.83 4.33 1.76
C ALA A 660 -29.02 5.63 1.81
N ASP A 661 -28.27 5.78 2.90
CA ASP A 661 -27.39 6.91 3.17
C ASP A 661 -26.42 6.46 4.27
N TRP A 662 -25.11 6.67 4.07
CA TRP A 662 -24.11 6.20 5.02
C TRP A 662 -24.35 6.70 6.45
N LYS A 663 -24.91 7.90 6.60
CA LYS A 663 -25.07 8.56 7.90
C LYS A 663 -26.37 8.16 8.59
N THR A 664 -27.47 8.16 7.86
CA THR A 664 -28.82 8.07 8.42
C THR A 664 -29.47 6.70 8.25
N ASN A 665 -29.12 5.96 7.20
CA ASN A 665 -29.71 4.65 6.90
C ASN A 665 -28.72 3.71 6.18
N PRO A 666 -27.57 3.39 6.81
CA PRO A 666 -26.47 2.70 6.14
C PRO A 666 -26.76 1.24 5.79
N LYS A 667 -27.76 0.63 6.43
CA LYS A 667 -28.12 -0.80 6.29
C LYS A 667 -29.32 -1.03 5.35
N SER A 668 -29.78 -0.01 4.62
CA SER A 668 -30.81 -0.16 3.58
C SER A 668 -30.18 -0.70 2.30
N TYR A 669 -30.57 -1.90 1.89
CA TYR A 669 -30.08 -2.57 0.69
C TYR A 669 -31.17 -3.39 0.01
N ASP A 670 -31.02 -3.62 -1.29
CA ASP A 670 -31.84 -4.53 -2.08
C ASP A 670 -30.94 -5.60 -2.73
N ILE A 671 -31.42 -6.84 -2.78
CA ILE A 671 -30.79 -7.94 -3.53
C ILE A 671 -31.74 -8.38 -4.65
N LYS A 672 -31.25 -8.40 -5.88
CA LYS A 672 -32.02 -8.86 -7.04
C LYS A 672 -31.19 -9.76 -7.94
N THR A 673 -31.86 -10.67 -8.64
CA THR A 673 -31.23 -11.55 -9.62
C THR A 673 -31.78 -11.28 -11.02
N GLN A 674 -30.93 -11.35 -12.04
CA GLN A 674 -31.34 -11.26 -13.44
C GLN A 674 -30.35 -11.95 -14.37
N THR A 675 -30.85 -12.49 -15.48
CA THR A 675 -29.98 -13.02 -16.55
C THR A 675 -29.43 -11.87 -17.39
N VAL A 676 -28.12 -11.88 -17.63
CA VAL A 676 -27.40 -10.89 -18.43
C VAL A 676 -26.49 -11.57 -19.45
N THR A 677 -26.02 -10.80 -20.43
CA THR A 677 -25.05 -11.21 -21.45
C THR A 677 -24.05 -10.07 -21.67
N SER A 678 -23.04 -10.28 -22.52
CA SER A 678 -22.11 -9.22 -22.91
C SER A 678 -22.75 -8.00 -23.60
N LYS A 679 -24.01 -8.11 -24.04
CA LYS A 679 -24.79 -7.00 -24.63
C LYS A 679 -25.62 -6.23 -23.61
N SER A 680 -25.72 -6.73 -22.39
CA SER A 680 -26.52 -6.13 -21.33
C SER A 680 -25.86 -4.85 -20.80
N LYS A 681 -26.69 -4.00 -20.20
CA LYS A 681 -26.26 -2.82 -19.46
C LYS A 681 -26.94 -2.78 -18.11
N LEU A 682 -26.23 -2.33 -17.08
CA LEU A 682 -26.76 -2.18 -15.73
C LEU A 682 -26.69 -0.72 -15.31
N LYS A 683 -27.83 -0.18 -14.86
CA LYS A 683 -27.86 1.10 -14.17
C LYS A 683 -27.56 0.88 -12.70
N LEU A 684 -26.48 1.47 -12.20
CA LEU A 684 -26.10 1.46 -10.80
C LEU A 684 -26.50 2.81 -10.17
N ASN A 685 -27.08 2.76 -8.97
CA ASN A 685 -27.34 3.95 -8.17
C ASN A 685 -26.65 3.73 -6.83
N LEU A 686 -25.61 4.51 -6.58
CA LEU A 686 -24.82 4.47 -5.36
C LEU A 686 -25.34 5.59 -4.46
N ALA A 687 -25.71 5.26 -3.23
CA ALA A 687 -26.06 6.25 -2.23
C ALA A 687 -24.82 7.09 -1.86
N LYS A 688 -25.02 8.16 -1.07
CA LYS A 688 -23.90 8.87 -0.46
C LYS A 688 -23.11 7.90 0.41
N GLY A 689 -21.79 7.85 0.25
CA GLY A 689 -20.91 6.87 0.90
C GLY A 689 -21.29 5.42 0.59
N GLY A 690 -21.91 5.21 -0.56
CA GLY A 690 -22.57 3.98 -0.96
C GLY A 690 -21.83 3.17 -2.02
N GLY A 691 -22.47 2.07 -2.44
CA GLY A 691 -21.85 1.10 -3.33
C GLY A 691 -22.81 0.12 -3.99
N THR A 692 -22.22 -0.80 -4.76
CA THR A 692 -22.91 -1.95 -5.35
C THR A 692 -21.90 -3.07 -5.55
N ALA A 693 -22.29 -4.29 -5.19
CA ALA A 693 -21.53 -5.50 -5.44
C ALA A 693 -22.36 -6.47 -6.29
N ILE A 694 -21.73 -7.14 -7.25
CA ILE A 694 -22.41 -8.05 -8.18
C ILE A 694 -21.58 -9.30 -8.38
N SER A 695 -22.20 -10.48 -8.27
CA SER A 695 -21.65 -11.73 -8.80
C SER A 695 -22.32 -12.08 -10.13
N PHE A 696 -21.52 -12.53 -11.10
CA PHE A 696 -21.96 -12.99 -12.42
C PHE A 696 -21.55 -14.45 -12.58
N GLU A 697 -22.49 -15.35 -12.29
CA GLU A 697 -22.29 -16.80 -12.40
C GLU A 697 -22.57 -17.24 -13.84
N LEU A 698 -21.64 -17.95 -14.49
CA LEU A 698 -21.88 -18.51 -15.82
C LEU A 698 -22.98 -19.59 -15.74
N VAL A 699 -24.00 -19.49 -16.60
CA VAL A 699 -25.14 -20.43 -16.63
C VAL A 699 -25.10 -21.38 -17.82
N ASP A 700 -24.35 -21.03 -18.87
CA ASP A 700 -24.34 -21.71 -20.18
C ASP A 700 -23.09 -22.57 -20.45
#